data_AF-M5S7H5-F1
#
_entry.id   AF-M5S7H5-F1
#
_cell.length_a   1.000
_cell.length_b   1.000
_cell.length_c   1.000
_cell.angle_alpha   90.00
_cell.angle_beta   90.00
_cell.angle_gamma   90.00
#
_symmetry.space_group_name_H-M   'P 1'
#
loop_
_entity.id
_entity.type
_entity.pdbx_description
1 polymer ?
#
loop_
_entity_poly.entity_id
_entity_poly.type
_entity_poly.pdbx_seq_one_letter_code
_entity_poly.pdbx_strand_id
1 'polypeptide(L)'
;MCSTMCESVAANVMWIERAQRLPHFRGGWWRLLSATLMVLITTSPAAAIETEIADSSIVAHRPSDDAALCHLIGESVLQQYAATICLEARQLPAPQRYETLVSWVLPAHAHGFRLQGAFRRSVTATGQAEAADQHVHELNAYPESNWLLSPAIDLVQVASKLDKLGDLKRRIESIQPADKDQTIARTTLLTLFEIKRGDVQAVQRRLEARFAWQRDSKNSGSASQRWPDLLVLWSVAGNPKTSHLLSEDLFGAFSDLHQYNADFELDVVNDYLRLLKGRCYAADRRANDPQVNSAIPAASNVYDVFSRSDAATHSAARPLTRFHIGSTSAFKISGHENDYLAYRGPITGDFEVNGEVATYPGAFTELMVHAAAVVPVREGTHLSIGAMSKGNREIALDRKLEEIESSSHLRCVVRNGVVTHFFNGRSVLEHDQKPLSAPWVALKSWRGTLSEIRNLQFAGSAQIPDSIDLLSDASLSGWASYFDPALNQGLGQWNTAVGDDHTIHLVSNLPSGIDGSFDEDLIRYVRPIVWDAEISYEFQYQAGTIAVHPALGRTVFLITPAGVRIHQLTDGKFERSQLRPDNASDPGPNDDETKGKPPLHNGWNAIKIQIHGDVCTVSLNGQSVVQVQVPAHTARKFGLFRYRDQTRCVVRNLQLRGDWSNTLPVIQQQPLANREVAKLNQRAAELPDHFVHDFRNGVPAELFDFEGDTTTLTKRDDGVRMVRSADAGVRAINACMMIHGDFDISVGYKDLHISDGQPTWHCGIGLAIRLENSTFDRCALYRRRDRMHGHHYVGFGQKEMNAAGKSVWIGGANVVDESTSGRLRLVRRANQIYGLHAVGDSPSFRVVTTTTVPPGPIGVQGLQLVTEVGQGLDTSVTWTALDVRADRIDPLTVNDQAQTIEMLNSLREQKRAEKTDFTKQTPSEAGFYSTSDELGKMVSDGDGVTVTVQGDSFLKRYSLMKPISSAADFDIQTEFEILRLDRGYPDEASSEVSLQIQLASRQTVEINDAALDIFEAAIILRRKPDGTFVLRPRIVARTPTGSTVYRAIHSIPVTMPDQYRIVQHERTLYFLYSEAGSPESKVIATYPLQHKLSATKVGLWVNAGREQRVASAVWKQLRLHGTPDLLQGVFQFLHALPTQP
;
A
#
# COMPACT_ATOMS: atom_id res chain seq x y z
N MET A 1 56.20 -16.37 17.30
CA MET A 1 56.59 -14.95 17.37
C MET A 1 56.83 -14.47 15.95
N CYS A 2 55.79 -13.85 15.38
CA CYS A 2 55.68 -13.25 14.04
C CYS A 2 55.13 -11.84 14.25
N SER A 3 55.63 -10.85 13.51
CA SER A 3 55.09 -9.46 13.42
C SER A 3 56.03 -8.68 12.47
N THR A 4 55.67 -7.79 11.55
CA THR A 4 54.40 -7.28 10.97
C THR A 4 54.85 -6.31 9.87
N MET A 5 54.18 -6.31 8.73
CA MET A 5 54.30 -5.32 7.65
C MET A 5 52.87 -5.06 7.11
N CYS A 6 52.59 -3.80 6.74
CA CYS A 6 51.39 -3.22 6.09
C CYS A 6 50.53 -2.26 6.94
N GLU A 7 50.36 -1.04 6.41
CA GLU A 7 49.35 0.05 6.62
C GLU A 7 50.09 1.41 6.46
N SER A 8 49.60 2.50 5.85
CA SER A 8 48.33 2.89 5.24
C SER A 8 48.57 4.18 4.40
N VAL A 9 48.04 4.28 3.18
CA VAL A 9 47.76 5.56 2.49
C VAL A 9 46.56 5.37 1.57
N ALA A 10 45.35 5.72 2.04
CA ALA A 10 44.19 6.07 1.22
C ALA A 10 43.02 6.49 2.13
N ALA A 11 42.74 7.80 2.24
CA ALA A 11 41.39 8.38 2.39
C ALA A 11 41.50 9.90 2.65
N ASN A 12 40.88 10.70 1.77
CA ASN A 12 40.05 11.88 2.07
C ASN A 12 40.11 12.92 0.94
N VAL A 13 39.12 12.91 0.05
CA VAL A 13 38.61 14.12 -0.60
C VAL A 13 37.08 14.02 -0.70
N MET A 14 36.40 14.68 0.23
CA MET A 14 35.02 15.16 0.11
C MET A 14 34.89 16.41 0.98
N TRP A 15 34.04 17.34 0.54
CA TRP A 15 33.61 18.62 1.15
C TRP A 15 34.39 19.88 0.76
N ILE A 16 33.73 20.76 0.00
CA ILE A 16 33.41 22.17 0.37
C ILE A 16 32.36 22.68 -0.63
N GLU A 17 31.17 23.03 -0.14
CA GLU A 17 30.38 24.13 -0.73
C GLU A 17 29.32 24.65 0.27
N ARG A 18 29.67 25.71 1.01
CA ARG A 18 28.77 26.79 1.45
C ARG A 18 29.54 27.90 2.17
N ALA A 19 29.59 29.07 1.57
CA ALA A 19 29.43 30.36 2.26
C ALA A 19 29.32 31.51 1.24
N GLN A 20 28.16 32.18 1.21
CA GLN A 20 27.98 33.52 0.64
C GLN A 20 28.12 34.56 1.75
N ARG A 21 28.83 35.69 1.49
CA ARG A 21 28.45 37.11 1.77
C ARG A 21 29.69 38.06 1.78
N LEU A 22 29.77 38.91 0.73
CA LEU A 22 30.33 40.26 0.45
C LEU A 22 31.00 41.12 1.56
N PRO A 23 31.67 42.30 1.29
CA PRO A 23 32.29 42.86 0.06
C PRO A 23 33.69 43.56 0.26
N HIS A 24 34.26 44.09 -0.85
CA HIS A 24 35.14 45.28 -0.98
C HIS A 24 36.67 45.17 -1.27
N PHE A 25 37.00 45.75 -2.43
CA PHE A 25 38.12 46.66 -2.79
C PHE A 25 39.52 46.14 -3.23
N ARG A 26 39.82 46.53 -4.50
CA ARG A 26 41.08 46.98 -5.13
C ARG A 26 42.16 45.95 -5.56
N GLY A 27 42.35 45.91 -6.88
CA GLY A 27 43.56 46.45 -7.50
C GLY A 27 44.48 45.43 -8.20
N GLY A 28 44.65 45.60 -9.51
CA GLY A 28 45.43 44.79 -10.45
C GLY A 28 46.85 44.36 -10.05
N TRP A 29 47.40 43.41 -10.81
CA TRP A 29 48.43 43.66 -11.83
C TRP A 29 48.62 42.41 -12.72
N TRP A 30 48.97 42.65 -13.97
CA TRP A 30 49.05 41.72 -15.10
C TRP A 30 50.48 41.22 -15.35
N ARG A 31 50.59 40.08 -16.07
CA ARG A 31 51.71 39.56 -16.90
C ARG A 31 52.91 38.88 -16.22
N LEU A 32 53.08 37.58 -16.47
CA LEU A 32 54.12 36.99 -17.34
C LEU A 32 54.16 35.46 -17.19
N LEU A 33 53.90 34.73 -18.29
CA LEU A 33 54.56 33.48 -18.75
C LEU A 33 53.60 32.62 -19.57
N SER A 34 53.58 32.83 -20.89
CA SER A 34 53.40 31.77 -21.88
C SER A 34 53.77 32.32 -23.25
N ALA A 35 54.95 31.92 -23.72
CA ALA A 35 55.36 32.04 -25.12
C ALA A 35 55.89 30.67 -25.55
N THR A 36 55.67 30.37 -26.83
CA THR A 36 56.22 29.26 -27.64
C THR A 36 55.38 27.98 -27.71
N LEU A 37 54.44 27.91 -28.66
CA LEU A 37 54.63 27.22 -29.95
C LEU A 37 53.41 27.48 -30.86
N MET A 38 53.65 28.11 -32.00
CA MET A 38 52.66 28.38 -33.05
C MET A 38 53.34 28.03 -34.38
N VAL A 39 52.73 27.15 -35.18
CA VAL A 39 53.04 27.01 -36.62
C VAL A 39 51.72 27.01 -37.38
N LEU A 40 51.65 27.94 -38.34
CA LEU A 40 50.54 28.28 -39.23
C LEU A 40 50.25 27.18 -40.27
N ILE A 41 48.99 27.11 -40.72
CA ILE A 41 48.66 26.90 -42.15
C ILE A 41 47.57 27.91 -42.54
N THR A 42 47.83 28.69 -43.58
CA THR A 42 46.95 29.70 -44.21
C THR A 42 46.45 29.22 -45.59
N THR A 43 45.31 29.80 -46.00
CA THR A 43 44.50 29.76 -47.27
C THR A 43 45.30 29.86 -48.59
N SER A 44 44.91 29.47 -49.83
CA SER A 44 43.67 29.36 -50.67
C SER A 44 44.07 28.70 -52.04
N PRO A 45 43.27 28.61 -53.14
CA PRO A 45 41.84 28.33 -53.35
C PRO A 45 41.60 27.07 -54.23
N ALA A 46 40.32 26.68 -54.38
CA ALA A 46 39.85 25.57 -55.19
C ALA A 46 40.11 25.75 -56.70
N ALA A 47 40.76 24.76 -57.31
CA ALA A 47 40.73 24.49 -58.74
C ALA A 47 40.18 23.07 -58.94
N ALA A 48 39.17 22.96 -59.81
CA ALA A 48 38.51 21.73 -60.17
C ALA A 48 39.49 20.71 -60.76
N ILE A 49 39.49 19.49 -60.21
CA ILE A 49 39.88 18.28 -60.92
C ILE A 49 38.77 17.28 -60.66
N GLU A 50 37.91 17.10 -61.68
CA GLU A 50 37.15 15.87 -61.85
C GLU A 50 38.17 14.72 -61.96
N THR A 51 38.11 13.77 -61.03
CA THR A 51 38.71 12.46 -61.25
C THR A 51 37.69 11.40 -60.89
N GLU A 52 37.28 10.67 -61.94
CA GLU A 52 36.58 9.40 -61.89
C GLU A 52 37.17 8.50 -60.80
N ILE A 53 36.34 8.10 -59.83
CA ILE A 53 36.62 6.93 -59.01
C ILE A 53 36.13 5.73 -59.83
N ALA A 54 36.97 5.32 -60.78
CA ALA A 54 36.92 4.00 -61.37
C ALA A 54 37.83 3.07 -60.56
N ASP A 55 37.28 1.91 -60.18
CA ASP A 55 37.96 0.69 -59.76
C ASP A 55 39.30 0.85 -59.01
N SER A 56 39.23 0.90 -57.68
CA SER A 56 40.35 0.47 -56.83
C SER A 56 40.05 -0.91 -56.25
N SER A 57 40.65 -1.90 -56.91
CA SER A 57 40.93 -3.23 -56.39
C SER A 57 41.28 -3.22 -54.90
N ILE A 58 40.66 -4.15 -54.17
CA ILE A 58 40.98 -4.54 -52.78
C ILE A 58 42.51 -4.69 -52.65
N VAL A 59 43.18 -3.69 -52.07
CA VAL A 59 44.53 -3.88 -51.56
C VAL A 59 44.39 -4.80 -50.35
N ALA A 60 44.86 -6.03 -50.47
CA ALA A 60 44.91 -6.96 -49.35
C ALA A 60 45.78 -6.32 -48.24
N HIS A 61 45.14 -5.90 -47.15
CA HIS A 61 45.83 -5.42 -45.96
C HIS A 61 46.84 -6.48 -45.50
N ARG A 62 48.09 -6.08 -45.26
CA ARG A 62 49.09 -7.01 -44.72
C ARG A 62 48.72 -7.27 -43.25
N PRO A 63 48.83 -8.52 -42.75
CA PRO A 63 48.57 -8.83 -41.33
C PRO A 63 49.36 -7.96 -40.33
N SER A 64 50.50 -7.39 -40.75
CA SER A 64 51.27 -6.42 -39.96
C SER A 64 50.56 -5.09 -39.76
N ASP A 65 49.81 -4.63 -40.77
CA ASP A 65 49.15 -3.32 -40.77
C ASP A 65 47.89 -3.37 -39.91
N ASP A 66 47.16 -4.50 -39.94
CA ASP A 66 46.01 -4.76 -39.06
C ASP A 66 46.46 -4.90 -37.59
N ALA A 67 47.60 -5.56 -37.34
CA ALA A 67 48.19 -5.65 -36.01
C ALA A 67 48.66 -4.27 -35.49
N ALA A 68 49.25 -3.45 -36.36
CA ALA A 68 49.63 -2.08 -36.03
C ALA A 68 48.41 -1.19 -35.76
N LEU A 69 47.34 -1.28 -36.57
CA LEU A 69 46.08 -0.57 -36.35
C LEU A 69 45.41 -0.96 -35.04
N CYS A 70 45.34 -2.26 -34.72
CA CYS A 70 44.80 -2.74 -33.44
C CYS A 70 45.63 -2.25 -32.25
N HIS A 71 46.96 -2.17 -32.41
CA HIS A 71 47.84 -1.64 -31.36
C HIS A 71 47.73 -0.11 -31.20
N LEU A 72 47.60 0.64 -32.29
CA LEU A 72 47.53 2.11 -32.30
C LEU A 72 46.18 2.66 -31.84
N ILE A 73 45.08 2.04 -32.27
CA ILE A 73 43.71 2.48 -31.94
C ILE A 73 43.24 1.88 -30.61
N GLY A 74 43.73 0.69 -30.28
CA GLY A 74 43.31 -0.07 -29.11
C GLY A 74 42.04 -0.90 -29.39
N GLU A 75 42.03 -2.13 -28.87
CA GLU A 75 40.96 -3.10 -29.10
C GLU A 75 39.60 -2.64 -28.57
N SER A 76 39.57 -1.86 -27.48
CA SER A 76 38.31 -1.31 -26.92
C SER A 76 37.61 -0.34 -27.86
N VAL A 77 38.37 0.48 -28.60
CA VAL A 77 37.81 1.45 -29.57
C VAL A 77 37.32 0.72 -30.82
N LEU A 78 38.05 -0.28 -31.30
CA LEU A 78 37.60 -1.10 -32.43
C LEU A 78 36.31 -1.86 -32.11
N GLN A 79 36.15 -2.34 -30.88
CA GLN A 79 34.93 -3.02 -30.45
C GLN A 79 33.69 -2.10 -30.48
N GLN A 80 33.84 -0.77 -30.44
CA GLN A 80 32.73 0.17 -30.60
C GLN A 80 32.13 0.16 -32.03
N TYR A 81 32.87 -0.37 -33.02
CA TYR A 81 32.38 -0.55 -34.40
C TYR A 81 31.43 -1.75 -34.56
N ALA A 82 31.14 -2.50 -33.49
CA ALA A 82 30.26 -3.67 -33.55
C ALA A 82 28.88 -3.38 -34.19
N ALA A 83 28.30 -2.19 -33.95
CA ALA A 83 27.05 -1.77 -34.58
C ALA A 83 27.16 -1.68 -36.10
N THR A 84 28.22 -1.03 -36.59
CA THR A 84 28.49 -0.82 -38.02
C THR A 84 28.71 -2.17 -38.71
N ILE A 85 29.53 -3.04 -38.12
CA ILE A 85 29.76 -4.39 -38.63
C ILE A 85 28.46 -5.20 -38.74
N CYS A 86 27.58 -5.15 -37.73
CA CYS A 86 26.28 -5.83 -37.82
C CYS A 86 25.43 -5.28 -38.97
N LEU A 87 25.35 -3.96 -39.12
CA LEU A 87 24.52 -3.32 -40.13
C LEU A 87 25.04 -3.59 -41.56
N GLU A 88 26.35 -3.49 -41.78
CA GLU A 88 27.00 -3.81 -43.06
C GLU A 88 26.84 -5.30 -43.40
N ALA A 89 27.13 -6.19 -42.44
CA ALA A 89 27.01 -7.63 -42.65
C ALA A 89 25.56 -8.04 -42.98
N ARG A 90 24.55 -7.35 -42.43
CA ARG A 90 23.13 -7.59 -42.75
C ARG A 90 22.74 -7.22 -44.17
N GLN A 91 23.51 -6.36 -44.86
CA GLN A 91 23.32 -6.05 -46.29
C GLN A 91 23.98 -7.10 -47.21
N LEU A 92 24.90 -7.93 -46.68
CA LEU A 92 25.56 -8.97 -47.46
C LEU A 92 24.72 -10.24 -47.61
N PRO A 93 24.84 -10.99 -48.72
CA PRO A 93 24.33 -12.35 -48.87
C PRO A 93 24.83 -13.28 -47.74
N ALA A 94 24.03 -14.29 -47.37
CA ALA A 94 24.30 -15.11 -46.19
C ALA A 94 25.72 -15.74 -46.14
N PRO A 95 26.30 -16.30 -47.22
CA PRO A 95 27.67 -16.83 -47.18
C PRO A 95 28.74 -15.76 -46.91
N GLN A 96 28.65 -14.59 -47.56
CA GLN A 96 29.59 -13.49 -47.37
C GLN A 96 29.45 -12.90 -45.96
N ARG A 97 28.20 -12.71 -45.51
CA ARG A 97 27.88 -12.31 -44.13
C ARG A 97 28.53 -13.24 -43.10
N TYR A 98 28.47 -14.55 -43.31
CA TYR A 98 29.10 -15.52 -42.42
C TYR A 98 30.62 -15.32 -42.35
N GLU A 99 31.31 -15.21 -43.49
CA GLU A 99 32.77 -15.02 -43.50
C GLU A 99 33.18 -13.68 -42.86
N THR A 100 32.46 -12.58 -43.15
CA THR A 100 32.69 -11.26 -42.52
C THR A 100 32.52 -11.31 -40.99
N LEU A 101 31.48 -11.99 -40.50
CA LEU A 101 31.25 -12.13 -39.05
C LEU A 101 32.26 -13.09 -38.40
N VAL A 102 32.70 -14.14 -39.11
CA VAL A 102 33.76 -15.03 -38.64
C VAL A 102 35.07 -14.27 -38.45
N SER A 103 35.47 -13.47 -39.44
CA SER A 103 36.72 -12.69 -39.37
C SER A 103 36.68 -11.61 -38.28
N TRP A 104 35.50 -11.10 -37.95
CA TRP A 104 35.34 -10.13 -36.87
C TRP A 104 35.32 -10.78 -35.48
N VAL A 105 34.52 -11.82 -35.29
CA VAL A 105 34.22 -12.38 -33.96
C VAL A 105 35.31 -13.33 -33.46
N LEU A 106 35.84 -14.18 -34.35
CA LEU A 106 36.85 -15.16 -33.95
C LEU A 106 38.25 -14.53 -33.97
N PRO A 107 39.16 -14.96 -33.07
CA PRO A 107 40.55 -14.50 -33.07
C PRO A 107 41.23 -14.60 -34.44
N ALA A 108 41.93 -13.53 -34.79
CA ALA A 108 42.82 -13.43 -35.94
C ALA A 108 44.21 -12.98 -35.48
N HIS A 109 45.17 -12.78 -36.39
CA HIS A 109 46.56 -12.42 -36.05
C HIS A 109 46.70 -11.13 -35.21
N ALA A 110 45.67 -10.27 -35.19
CA ALA A 110 45.70 -8.95 -34.57
C ALA A 110 44.75 -8.77 -33.35
N HIS A 111 43.85 -9.73 -33.06
CA HIS A 111 42.87 -9.59 -31.96
C HIS A 111 42.34 -10.93 -31.41
N GLY A 112 41.80 -10.89 -30.19
CA GLY A 112 41.10 -12.00 -29.55
C GLY A 112 39.62 -12.13 -29.99
N PHE A 113 38.82 -12.87 -29.23
CA PHE A 113 37.38 -12.95 -29.42
C PHE A 113 36.74 -11.58 -29.20
N ARG A 114 35.89 -11.15 -30.15
CA ARG A 114 35.13 -9.89 -30.07
C ARG A 114 33.66 -10.18 -29.82
N LEU A 115 33.24 -10.09 -28.56
CA LEU A 115 31.86 -10.30 -28.16
C LEU A 115 31.08 -9.02 -27.90
N GLN A 116 31.77 -7.89 -27.73
CA GLN A 116 31.14 -6.60 -27.51
C GLN A 116 30.17 -6.29 -28.65
N GLY A 117 29.02 -5.76 -28.29
CA GLY A 117 27.99 -5.32 -29.21
C GLY A 117 27.61 -3.89 -28.92
N ALA A 118 26.46 -3.47 -29.42
CA ALA A 118 25.99 -2.11 -29.28
C ALA A 118 24.47 -2.07 -29.16
N PHE A 119 23.97 -1.04 -28.48
CA PHE A 119 22.56 -0.69 -28.50
C PHE A 119 22.34 0.47 -29.47
N ARG A 120 21.46 0.28 -30.46
CA ARG A 120 21.14 1.31 -31.46
C ARG A 120 19.68 1.24 -31.89
N ARG A 121 18.96 2.34 -31.72
CA ARG A 121 17.63 2.53 -32.35
C ARG A 121 17.84 2.88 -33.83
N SER A 122 16.98 2.39 -34.72
CA SER A 122 17.10 2.69 -36.15
C SER A 122 16.37 3.99 -36.45
N VAL A 123 17.10 4.99 -36.95
CA VAL A 123 16.56 6.35 -37.17
C VAL A 123 15.77 6.47 -38.48
N THR A 124 15.83 5.46 -39.36
CA THR A 124 15.46 5.58 -40.78
C THR A 124 14.09 5.01 -41.16
N ALA A 125 13.31 4.46 -40.22
CA ALA A 125 12.01 3.87 -40.53
C ALA A 125 10.88 4.60 -39.80
N THR A 126 9.98 5.22 -40.55
CA THR A 126 8.64 5.59 -40.09
C THR A 126 7.99 4.34 -39.48
N GLY A 127 7.67 4.37 -38.18
CA GLY A 127 7.05 3.24 -37.47
C GLY A 127 7.87 2.58 -36.34
N GLN A 128 8.98 3.18 -35.88
CA GLN A 128 9.67 2.72 -34.66
C GLN A 128 8.79 2.91 -33.41
N ALA A 129 8.83 1.93 -32.50
CA ALA A 129 8.15 2.03 -31.22
C ALA A 129 8.92 2.94 -30.24
N GLU A 130 8.35 4.12 -30.00
CA GLU A 130 8.82 5.08 -29.00
C GLU A 130 7.88 5.17 -27.81
N ALA A 131 6.62 4.77 -28.00
CA ALA A 131 5.62 4.70 -26.95
C ALA A 131 5.95 3.59 -25.94
N ALA A 132 5.47 3.75 -24.71
CA ALA A 132 5.50 2.67 -23.75
C ALA A 132 4.76 1.44 -24.28
N ASP A 133 5.24 0.26 -23.93
CA ASP A 133 4.62 -0.99 -24.30
C ASP A 133 3.82 -1.51 -23.10
N GLN A 134 2.50 -1.56 -23.27
CA GLN A 134 1.59 -1.97 -22.20
C GLN A 134 1.40 -3.48 -22.15
N HIS A 135 1.97 -4.22 -23.09
CA HIS A 135 1.76 -5.63 -23.25
C HIS A 135 3.02 -6.42 -22.91
N VAL A 136 2.82 -7.61 -22.37
CA VAL A 136 3.90 -8.55 -22.09
C VAL A 136 3.89 -9.61 -23.18
N HIS A 137 4.92 -9.60 -24.01
CA HIS A 137 5.06 -10.49 -25.15
C HIS A 137 6.29 -11.41 -25.00
N GLU A 138 6.42 -12.33 -25.95
CA GLU A 138 7.68 -13.00 -26.21
C GLU A 138 8.79 -11.98 -26.50
N LEU A 139 10.03 -12.25 -26.07
CA LEU A 139 11.13 -11.28 -26.14
C LEU A 139 11.35 -10.78 -27.57
N ASN A 140 11.22 -11.68 -28.55
CA ASN A 140 11.43 -11.36 -29.96
C ASN A 140 10.40 -10.37 -30.53
N ALA A 141 9.26 -10.17 -29.87
CA ALA A 141 8.27 -9.17 -30.24
C ALA A 141 8.61 -7.78 -29.69
N TYR A 142 9.53 -7.67 -28.72
CA TYR A 142 9.97 -6.39 -28.19
C TYR A 142 10.88 -5.66 -29.18
N PRO A 143 10.71 -4.33 -29.35
CA PRO A 143 11.56 -3.54 -30.24
C PRO A 143 13.04 -3.58 -29.83
N GLU A 144 13.34 -3.77 -28.55
CA GLU A 144 14.69 -3.98 -28.00
C GLU A 144 15.44 -5.14 -28.67
N SER A 145 14.74 -6.17 -29.17
CA SER A 145 15.34 -7.28 -29.93
C SER A 145 15.99 -6.84 -31.23
N ASN A 146 15.56 -5.70 -31.80
CA ASN A 146 16.18 -5.09 -32.96
C ASN A 146 17.24 -4.05 -32.59
N TRP A 147 17.26 -3.59 -31.33
CA TRP A 147 18.20 -2.57 -30.85
C TRP A 147 19.51 -3.15 -30.34
N LEU A 148 19.49 -4.38 -29.82
CA LEU A 148 20.68 -5.12 -29.43
C LEU A 148 21.38 -5.68 -30.68
N LEU A 149 22.49 -5.06 -31.08
CA LEU A 149 23.33 -5.49 -32.19
C LEU A 149 24.52 -6.28 -31.63
N SER A 150 24.59 -7.57 -31.95
CA SER A 150 25.68 -8.45 -31.50
C SER A 150 26.23 -9.26 -32.68
N PRO A 151 27.49 -9.01 -33.09
CA PRO A 151 28.14 -9.80 -34.14
C PRO A 151 28.18 -11.30 -33.80
N ALA A 152 28.33 -11.64 -32.52
CA ALA A 152 28.36 -13.02 -32.04
C ALA A 152 27.00 -13.72 -32.19
N ILE A 153 25.89 -13.06 -31.87
CA ILE A 153 24.54 -13.61 -32.09
C ILE A 153 24.27 -13.74 -33.59
N ASP A 154 24.55 -12.69 -34.37
CA ASP A 154 24.35 -12.69 -35.83
C ASP A 154 25.18 -13.81 -36.50
N LEU A 155 26.41 -14.07 -36.03
CA LEU A 155 27.27 -15.16 -36.50
C LEU A 155 26.63 -16.53 -36.27
N VAL A 156 26.17 -16.81 -35.05
CA VAL A 156 25.52 -18.09 -34.73
C VAL A 156 24.22 -18.27 -35.51
N GLN A 157 23.46 -17.18 -35.71
CA GLN A 157 22.24 -17.21 -36.51
C GLN A 157 22.51 -17.50 -37.99
N VAL A 158 23.49 -16.85 -38.62
CA VAL A 158 23.81 -17.11 -40.04
C VAL A 158 24.47 -18.47 -40.23
N ALA A 159 25.30 -18.93 -39.29
CA ALA A 159 25.85 -20.29 -39.29
C ALA A 159 24.74 -21.34 -39.27
N SER A 160 23.69 -21.12 -38.46
CA SER A 160 22.50 -21.99 -38.43
C SER A 160 21.75 -22.00 -39.75
N LYS A 161 21.62 -20.85 -40.42
CA LYS A 161 20.94 -20.75 -41.73
C LYS A 161 21.71 -21.45 -42.85
N LEU A 162 23.03 -21.52 -42.73
CA LEU A 162 23.92 -22.14 -43.73
C LEU A 162 24.31 -23.59 -43.39
N ASP A 163 23.72 -24.18 -42.34
CA ASP A 163 24.10 -25.50 -41.82
C ASP A 163 25.61 -25.63 -41.45
N LYS A 164 26.25 -24.51 -41.09
CA LYS A 164 27.67 -24.42 -40.69
C LYS A 164 27.88 -24.43 -39.17
N LEU A 165 26.85 -24.74 -38.38
CA LEU A 165 26.93 -24.71 -36.91
C LEU A 165 28.00 -25.67 -36.38
N GLY A 166 28.09 -26.89 -36.92
CA GLY A 166 29.10 -27.88 -36.50
C GLY A 166 30.54 -27.44 -36.80
N ASP A 167 30.74 -26.80 -37.96
CA ASP A 167 32.05 -26.25 -38.36
C ASP A 167 32.47 -25.10 -37.47
N LEU A 168 31.55 -24.17 -37.21
CA LEU A 168 31.79 -23.03 -36.32
C LEU A 168 32.16 -23.52 -34.91
N LYS A 169 31.45 -24.51 -34.37
CA LYS A 169 31.78 -25.10 -33.06
C LYS A 169 33.20 -25.66 -33.04
N ARG A 170 33.58 -26.49 -34.03
CA ARG A 170 34.94 -27.07 -34.11
C ARG A 170 36.01 -25.99 -34.18
N ARG A 171 35.78 -24.92 -34.95
CA ARG A 171 36.68 -23.76 -34.99
C ARG A 171 36.84 -23.11 -33.61
N ILE A 172 35.74 -22.79 -32.93
CA ILE A 172 35.78 -22.19 -31.57
C ILE A 172 36.50 -23.11 -30.57
N GLU A 173 36.26 -24.42 -30.63
CA GLU A 173 36.89 -25.39 -29.72
C GLU A 173 38.41 -25.50 -29.92
N SER A 174 38.88 -25.36 -31.16
CA SER A 174 40.31 -25.43 -31.50
C SER A 174 41.14 -24.25 -31.02
N ILE A 175 40.49 -23.13 -30.69
CA ILE A 175 41.16 -21.89 -30.31
C ILE A 175 41.51 -21.93 -28.82
N GLN A 176 42.79 -21.69 -28.52
CA GLN A 176 43.29 -21.55 -27.15
C GLN A 176 43.12 -20.09 -26.69
N PRO A 177 42.34 -19.82 -25.62
CA PRO A 177 42.15 -18.47 -25.12
C PRO A 177 43.44 -17.95 -24.47
N ALA A 178 43.77 -16.68 -24.72
CA ALA A 178 45.00 -16.06 -24.20
C ALA A 178 44.91 -15.74 -22.70
N ASP A 179 43.72 -15.47 -22.19
CA ASP A 179 43.48 -15.05 -20.80
C ASP A 179 42.07 -15.49 -20.30
N LYS A 180 41.72 -15.04 -19.09
CA LYS A 180 40.43 -15.34 -18.45
C LYS A 180 39.25 -14.74 -19.22
N ASP A 181 39.36 -13.52 -19.73
CA ASP A 181 38.29 -12.85 -20.47
C ASP A 181 38.06 -13.54 -21.82
N GLN A 182 39.14 -13.98 -22.48
CA GLN A 182 39.08 -14.81 -23.69
C GLN A 182 38.50 -16.20 -23.41
N THR A 183 38.72 -16.76 -22.22
CA THR A 183 38.08 -18.00 -21.78
C THR A 183 36.57 -17.81 -21.60
N ILE A 184 36.16 -16.71 -20.98
CA ILE A 184 34.75 -16.32 -20.86
C ILE A 184 34.15 -16.11 -22.26
N ALA A 185 34.88 -15.48 -23.17
CA ALA A 185 34.40 -15.24 -24.53
C ALA A 185 34.18 -16.54 -25.31
N ARG A 186 35.16 -17.45 -25.29
CA ARG A 186 35.06 -18.78 -25.92
C ARG A 186 33.87 -19.55 -25.36
N THR A 187 33.73 -19.61 -24.04
CA THR A 187 32.61 -20.33 -23.39
C THR A 187 31.26 -19.71 -23.72
N THR A 188 31.18 -18.38 -23.84
CA THR A 188 29.97 -17.67 -24.26
C THR A 188 29.51 -18.09 -25.65
N LEU A 189 30.41 -18.12 -26.64
CA LEU A 189 30.06 -18.57 -28.00
C LEU A 189 29.59 -20.02 -28.05
N LEU A 190 30.23 -20.90 -27.26
CA LEU A 190 29.79 -22.29 -27.13
C LEU A 190 28.40 -22.40 -26.50
N THR A 191 28.08 -21.58 -25.49
CA THR A 191 26.72 -21.50 -24.93
C THR A 191 25.71 -21.01 -25.96
N LEU A 192 26.03 -19.95 -26.72
CA LEU A 192 25.14 -19.42 -27.78
C LEU A 192 24.84 -20.48 -28.85
N PHE A 193 25.85 -21.29 -29.23
CA PHE A 193 25.67 -22.45 -30.11
C PHE A 193 24.68 -23.47 -29.52
N GLU A 194 24.85 -23.86 -28.24
CA GLU A 194 23.99 -24.85 -27.59
C GLU A 194 22.55 -24.37 -27.45
N ILE A 195 22.37 -23.08 -27.13
CA ILE A 195 21.07 -22.41 -27.15
C ILE A 195 20.45 -22.54 -28.53
N LYS A 196 21.18 -22.17 -29.60
CA LYS A 196 20.65 -22.22 -30.97
C LYS A 196 20.25 -23.63 -31.40
N ARG A 197 21.01 -24.65 -30.98
CA ARG A 197 20.69 -26.07 -31.21
C ARG A 197 19.47 -26.55 -30.40
N GLY A 198 19.17 -25.89 -29.28
CA GLY A 198 18.13 -26.28 -28.33
C GLY A 198 18.55 -27.43 -27.42
N ASP A 199 19.83 -27.52 -27.08
CA ASP A 199 20.37 -28.54 -26.16
C ASP A 199 20.14 -28.11 -24.70
N VAL A 200 18.94 -28.37 -24.20
CA VAL A 200 18.45 -27.90 -22.88
C VAL A 200 19.40 -28.29 -21.74
N GLN A 201 19.88 -29.54 -21.72
CA GLN A 201 20.75 -30.04 -20.65
C GLN A 201 22.15 -29.39 -20.67
N ALA A 202 22.70 -29.14 -21.86
CA ALA A 202 23.97 -28.45 -21.97
C ALA A 202 23.85 -26.98 -21.54
N VAL A 203 22.80 -26.29 -22.00
CA VAL A 203 22.51 -24.90 -21.64
C VAL A 203 22.32 -24.75 -20.14
N GLN A 204 21.49 -25.60 -19.52
CA GLN A 204 21.25 -25.55 -18.07
C GLN A 204 22.56 -25.64 -17.27
N ARG A 205 23.40 -26.65 -17.54
CA ARG A 205 24.71 -26.81 -16.86
C ARG A 205 25.61 -25.59 -17.04
N ARG A 206 25.59 -24.96 -18.22
CA ARG A 206 26.38 -23.74 -18.47
C ARG A 206 25.84 -22.52 -17.72
N LEU A 207 24.51 -22.39 -17.61
CA LEU A 207 23.89 -21.32 -16.82
C LEU A 207 24.26 -21.46 -15.35
N GLU A 208 24.07 -22.65 -14.78
CA GLU A 208 24.41 -22.96 -13.39
C GLU A 208 25.89 -22.64 -13.10
N ALA A 209 26.82 -23.13 -13.92
CA ALA A 209 28.24 -22.89 -13.73
C ALA A 209 28.63 -21.40 -13.87
N ARG A 210 27.99 -20.67 -14.79
CA ARG A 210 28.32 -19.28 -15.11
C ARG A 210 27.79 -18.29 -14.07
N PHE A 211 26.58 -18.51 -13.57
CA PHE A 211 25.87 -17.60 -12.67
C PHE A 211 25.97 -18.00 -11.19
N ALA A 212 26.75 -19.03 -10.84
CA ALA A 212 27.04 -19.42 -9.46
C ALA A 212 27.82 -18.36 -8.64
N TRP A 213 28.38 -17.32 -9.27
CA TRP A 213 29.23 -16.33 -8.62
C TRP A 213 28.72 -14.91 -8.84
N GLN A 214 28.79 -14.06 -7.81
CA GLN A 214 28.38 -12.66 -7.92
C GLN A 214 29.36 -11.83 -8.78
N ARG A 215 28.83 -10.81 -9.45
CA ARG A 215 29.57 -9.79 -10.20
C ARG A 215 29.70 -8.53 -9.36
N ASP A 216 30.88 -7.92 -9.35
CA ASP A 216 31.12 -6.62 -8.73
C ASP A 216 31.21 -5.55 -9.81
N SER A 217 30.32 -4.54 -9.77
CA SER A 217 30.34 -3.42 -10.72
C SER A 217 31.46 -2.42 -10.49
N LYS A 218 32.15 -2.49 -9.35
CA LYS A 218 33.27 -1.60 -9.05
C LYS A 218 34.56 -2.05 -9.73
N ASN A 219 34.60 -3.25 -10.28
CA ASN A 219 35.76 -3.75 -11.01
C ASN A 219 35.95 -2.98 -12.32
N SER A 220 37.21 -2.69 -12.66
CA SER A 220 37.55 -2.16 -13.98
C SER A 220 37.15 -3.16 -15.08
N GLY A 221 36.55 -2.67 -16.17
CA GLY A 221 36.09 -3.54 -17.27
C GLY A 221 34.78 -4.28 -17.00
N SER A 222 34.03 -3.92 -15.94
CA SER A 222 32.74 -4.54 -15.62
C SER A 222 31.73 -4.53 -16.78
N ALA A 223 31.68 -3.46 -17.58
CA ALA A 223 30.85 -3.39 -18.79
C ALA A 223 31.17 -4.55 -19.76
N SER A 224 32.46 -4.74 -20.07
CA SER A 224 32.95 -5.81 -20.95
C SER A 224 32.72 -7.21 -20.36
N GLN A 225 32.70 -7.35 -19.03
CA GLN A 225 32.42 -8.62 -18.36
C GLN A 225 30.91 -8.96 -18.34
N ARG A 226 30.02 -7.96 -18.18
CA ARG A 226 28.57 -8.18 -18.18
C ARG A 226 28.00 -8.37 -19.58
N TRP A 227 28.69 -7.88 -20.62
CA TRP A 227 28.22 -8.03 -21.98
C TRP A 227 28.04 -9.50 -22.40
N PRO A 228 29.02 -10.40 -22.23
CA PRO A 228 28.84 -11.84 -22.42
C PRO A 228 27.67 -12.44 -21.62
N ASP A 229 27.45 -12.01 -20.38
CA ASP A 229 26.33 -12.48 -19.55
C ASP A 229 24.97 -12.08 -20.13
N LEU A 230 24.84 -10.82 -20.58
CA LEU A 230 23.65 -10.32 -21.28
C LEU A 230 23.39 -11.13 -22.55
N LEU A 231 24.39 -11.40 -23.39
CA LEU A 231 24.19 -12.17 -24.64
C LEU A 231 23.64 -13.57 -24.38
N VAL A 232 24.15 -14.25 -23.35
CA VAL A 232 23.66 -15.58 -22.95
C VAL A 232 22.21 -15.50 -22.48
N LEU A 233 21.91 -14.64 -21.49
CA LEU A 233 20.57 -14.53 -20.92
C LEU A 233 19.54 -14.08 -21.97
N TRP A 234 19.91 -13.12 -22.83
CA TRP A 234 19.08 -12.67 -23.94
C TRP A 234 18.77 -13.80 -24.92
N SER A 235 19.79 -14.58 -25.30
CA SER A 235 19.62 -15.68 -26.25
C SER A 235 18.81 -16.83 -25.68
N VAL A 236 18.96 -17.14 -24.38
CA VAL A 236 18.11 -18.11 -23.67
C VAL A 236 16.66 -17.63 -23.70
N ALA A 237 16.43 -16.37 -23.32
CA ALA A 237 15.11 -15.75 -23.24
C ALA A 237 14.39 -15.67 -24.60
N GLY A 238 15.13 -15.45 -25.69
CA GLY A 238 14.61 -15.34 -27.05
C GLY A 238 14.40 -16.69 -27.76
N ASN A 239 14.83 -17.81 -27.18
CA ASN A 239 14.70 -19.13 -27.79
C ASN A 239 13.61 -19.97 -27.09
N PRO A 240 12.52 -20.34 -27.80
CA PRO A 240 11.40 -21.07 -27.21
C PRO A 240 11.78 -22.42 -26.56
N LYS A 241 12.87 -23.06 -27.01
CA LYS A 241 13.31 -24.36 -26.46
C LYS A 241 14.03 -24.22 -25.12
N THR A 242 14.57 -23.05 -24.82
CA THR A 242 15.39 -22.81 -23.61
C THR A 242 14.86 -21.70 -22.73
N SER A 243 13.84 -20.95 -23.16
CA SER A 243 13.31 -19.79 -22.42
C SER A 243 12.84 -20.14 -21.00
N HIS A 244 12.32 -21.35 -20.79
CA HIS A 244 11.91 -21.87 -19.48
C HIS A 244 13.09 -22.09 -18.50
N LEU A 245 14.33 -22.08 -18.97
CA LEU A 245 15.52 -22.17 -18.11
C LEU A 245 15.90 -20.83 -17.47
N LEU A 246 15.31 -19.73 -17.93
CA LEU A 246 15.54 -18.41 -17.36
C LEU A 246 14.68 -18.25 -16.10
N SER A 247 15.31 -18.06 -14.95
CA SER A 247 14.64 -17.82 -13.66
C SER A 247 15.19 -16.56 -12.99
N GLU A 248 14.44 -16.02 -12.02
CA GLU A 248 14.90 -14.86 -11.23
C GLU A 248 16.22 -15.14 -10.48
N ASP A 249 16.44 -16.38 -10.04
CA ASP A 249 17.65 -16.79 -9.29
C ASP A 249 18.95 -16.52 -10.04
N LEU A 250 18.96 -16.65 -11.37
CA LEU A 250 20.14 -16.35 -12.19
C LEU A 250 20.60 -14.88 -12.05
N PHE A 251 19.66 -13.98 -11.73
CA PHE A 251 19.96 -12.57 -11.52
C PHE A 251 20.53 -12.27 -10.13
N GLY A 252 20.55 -13.25 -9.22
CA GLY A 252 21.28 -13.18 -7.95
C GLY A 252 22.79 -12.96 -8.13
N ALA A 253 23.32 -13.26 -9.32
CA ALA A 253 24.68 -12.91 -9.73
C ALA A 253 24.94 -11.40 -9.79
N PHE A 254 23.91 -10.55 -9.80
CA PHE A 254 24.03 -9.10 -9.96
C PHE A 254 23.32 -8.35 -8.82
N SER A 255 23.92 -8.32 -7.63
CA SER A 255 23.33 -7.71 -6.43
C SER A 255 23.11 -6.19 -6.53
N ASP A 256 23.81 -5.52 -7.44
CA ASP A 256 23.81 -4.08 -7.62
C ASP A 256 22.90 -3.61 -8.76
N LEU A 257 22.11 -4.51 -9.38
CA LEU A 257 21.26 -4.13 -10.52
C LEU A 257 20.32 -2.98 -10.17
N HIS A 258 19.93 -2.71 -8.94
CA HIS A 258 19.01 -1.59 -8.66
C HIS A 258 19.71 -0.25 -8.42
N GLN A 259 21.04 -0.21 -8.50
CA GLN A 259 21.84 0.99 -8.23
C GLN A 259 22.17 1.76 -9.51
N TYR A 260 22.34 3.08 -9.37
CA TYR A 260 22.91 3.92 -10.41
C TYR A 260 24.39 3.59 -10.61
N ASN A 261 24.81 3.46 -11.87
CA ASN A 261 26.21 3.29 -12.22
C ASN A 261 26.72 4.51 -12.99
N ALA A 262 27.89 5.02 -12.61
CA ALA A 262 28.52 6.15 -13.27
C ALA A 262 29.14 5.77 -14.63
N ASP A 263 29.51 4.50 -14.82
CA ASP A 263 29.87 3.95 -16.12
C ASP A 263 28.60 3.80 -16.97
N PHE A 264 28.48 4.66 -17.96
CA PHE A 264 27.32 4.75 -18.84
C PHE A 264 27.06 3.45 -19.63
N GLU A 265 28.11 2.78 -20.12
CA GLU A 265 27.92 1.55 -20.91
C GLU A 265 27.40 0.42 -20.02
N LEU A 266 28.02 0.24 -18.86
CA LEU A 266 27.59 -0.72 -17.85
C LEU A 266 26.15 -0.46 -17.39
N ASP A 267 25.79 0.81 -17.21
CA ASP A 267 24.46 1.20 -16.77
C ASP A 267 23.37 0.84 -17.80
N VAL A 268 23.63 1.00 -19.10
CA VAL A 268 22.71 0.56 -20.17
C VAL A 268 22.65 -0.97 -20.26
N VAL A 269 23.76 -1.69 -20.11
CA VAL A 269 23.75 -3.16 -20.03
C VAL A 269 22.88 -3.64 -18.89
N ASN A 270 22.98 -2.98 -17.72
CA ASN A 270 22.16 -3.28 -16.57
C ASN A 270 20.67 -3.03 -16.84
N ASP A 271 20.31 -2.01 -17.64
CA ASP A 271 18.90 -1.78 -18.03
C ASP A 271 18.32 -2.98 -18.81
N TYR A 272 19.08 -3.57 -19.72
CA TYR A 272 18.65 -4.76 -20.45
C TYR A 272 18.61 -6.02 -19.58
N LEU A 273 19.54 -6.17 -18.62
CA LEU A 273 19.46 -7.24 -17.61
C LEU A 273 18.22 -7.08 -16.72
N ARG A 274 17.88 -5.86 -16.32
CA ARG A 274 16.65 -5.55 -15.55
C ARG A 274 15.40 -5.90 -16.34
N LEU A 275 15.35 -5.59 -17.63
CA LEU A 275 14.24 -6.00 -18.51
C LEU A 275 14.05 -7.53 -18.48
N LEU A 276 15.13 -8.31 -18.59
CA LEU A 276 15.05 -9.77 -18.52
C LEU A 276 14.60 -10.25 -17.13
N LYS A 277 15.14 -9.66 -16.04
CA LYS A 277 14.72 -9.96 -14.66
C LYS A 277 13.23 -9.69 -14.46
N GLY A 278 12.75 -8.52 -14.90
CA GLY A 278 11.34 -8.13 -14.82
C GLY A 278 10.41 -9.05 -15.62
N ARG A 279 10.87 -9.60 -16.75
CA ARG A 279 10.13 -10.64 -17.49
C ARG A 279 10.02 -11.95 -16.72
N CYS A 280 11.10 -12.39 -16.05
CA CYS A 280 11.07 -13.59 -15.20
C CYS A 280 10.09 -13.39 -14.05
N TYR A 281 10.22 -12.27 -13.35
CA TYR A 281 9.31 -11.88 -12.28
C TYR A 281 7.83 -11.87 -12.72
N ALA A 282 7.55 -11.34 -13.93
CA ALA A 282 6.20 -11.37 -14.49
C ALA A 282 5.72 -12.79 -14.84
N ALA A 283 6.59 -13.65 -15.36
CA ALA A 283 6.25 -15.04 -15.67
C ALA A 283 5.96 -15.86 -14.39
N ASP A 284 6.82 -15.73 -13.37
CA ASP A 284 6.66 -16.41 -12.08
C ASP A 284 5.39 -15.97 -11.36
N ARG A 285 5.08 -14.66 -11.38
CA ARG A 285 3.81 -14.13 -10.85
C ARG A 285 2.59 -14.69 -11.58
N ARG A 286 2.63 -14.81 -12.91
CA ARG A 286 1.52 -15.40 -13.70
C ARG A 286 1.31 -16.88 -13.42
N ALA A 287 2.38 -17.61 -13.14
CA ALA A 287 2.31 -19.03 -12.78
C ALA A 287 1.72 -19.23 -11.38
N ASN A 288 2.04 -18.35 -10.43
CA ASN A 288 1.69 -18.50 -9.02
C ASN A 288 0.42 -17.76 -8.58
N ASP A 289 -0.02 -16.73 -9.32
CA ASP A 289 -1.21 -15.93 -8.99
C ASP A 289 -2.20 -15.91 -10.18
N PRO A 290 -3.26 -16.72 -10.15
CA PRO A 290 -4.29 -16.74 -11.20
C PRO A 290 -5.00 -15.39 -11.38
N GLN A 291 -5.01 -14.50 -10.39
CA GLN A 291 -5.61 -13.17 -10.51
C GLN A 291 -4.75 -12.24 -11.38
N VAL A 292 -3.44 -12.46 -11.46
CA VAL A 292 -2.51 -11.79 -12.39
C VAL A 292 -2.81 -12.16 -13.85
N ASN A 293 -3.38 -13.35 -14.12
CA ASN A 293 -3.82 -13.75 -15.46
C ASN A 293 -5.12 -13.07 -15.91
N SER A 294 -5.89 -12.49 -14.99
CA SER A 294 -7.01 -11.61 -15.35
C SER A 294 -6.50 -10.20 -15.67
N ALA A 295 -5.62 -10.08 -16.67
CA ALA A 295 -5.38 -8.78 -17.30
C ALA A 295 -6.71 -8.32 -17.87
N ILE A 296 -7.44 -7.47 -17.14
CA ILE A 296 -8.70 -6.94 -17.62
C ILE A 296 -8.32 -5.95 -18.73
N PRO A 297 -8.74 -6.14 -19.99
CA PRO A 297 -8.51 -5.16 -21.07
C PRO A 297 -9.04 -3.76 -20.72
N ALA A 298 -9.93 -3.66 -19.73
CA ALA A 298 -10.45 -2.40 -19.21
C ALA A 298 -9.43 -1.61 -18.35
N ALA A 299 -8.47 -2.26 -17.67
CA ALA A 299 -7.52 -1.57 -16.80
C ALA A 299 -6.49 -0.73 -17.59
N SER A 300 -6.08 -1.19 -18.79
CA SER A 300 -5.23 -0.43 -19.73
C SER A 300 -5.92 0.81 -20.32
N ASN A 301 -7.25 0.93 -20.17
CA ASN A 301 -8.00 2.10 -20.60
C ASN A 301 -8.17 3.15 -19.49
N VAL A 302 -7.75 2.86 -18.27
CA VAL A 302 -7.86 3.76 -17.10
C VAL A 302 -6.50 4.36 -16.73
N TYR A 303 -5.43 3.61 -16.94
CA TYR A 303 -4.07 4.06 -16.67
C TYR A 303 -3.21 4.07 -17.93
N ASP A 304 -2.39 5.11 -18.07
CA ASP A 304 -1.41 5.21 -19.14
C ASP A 304 -0.01 5.05 -18.59
N VAL A 305 0.81 4.36 -19.37
CA VAL A 305 2.23 4.13 -19.09
C VAL A 305 3.05 5.04 -19.98
N PHE A 306 4.02 5.76 -19.43
CA PHE A 306 4.96 6.56 -20.20
C PHE A 306 6.24 6.83 -19.43
N SER A 307 7.25 7.40 -20.11
CA SER A 307 8.52 7.75 -19.49
C SER A 307 8.99 9.13 -19.94
N ARG A 308 9.72 9.84 -19.08
CA ARG A 308 10.45 11.06 -19.43
C ARG A 308 11.82 10.72 -20.05
N SER A 309 11.83 10.49 -21.36
CA SER A 309 13.04 10.33 -22.17
C SER A 309 13.62 11.68 -22.61
N ASP A 310 14.95 11.77 -22.66
CA ASP A 310 15.73 12.90 -23.21
C ASP A 310 16.66 12.42 -24.35
N ALA A 311 17.34 13.35 -25.02
CA ALA A 311 18.20 13.05 -26.17
C ALA A 311 19.29 12.02 -25.84
N ALA A 312 19.91 12.13 -24.66
CA ALA A 312 20.98 11.23 -24.23
C ALA A 312 20.46 9.80 -24.01
N THR A 313 19.39 9.65 -23.22
CA THR A 313 18.81 8.34 -22.89
C THR A 313 18.10 7.69 -24.08
N HIS A 314 17.55 8.49 -25.00
CA HIS A 314 16.97 8.02 -26.26
C HIS A 314 18.04 7.42 -27.18
N SER A 315 19.12 8.16 -27.44
CA SER A 315 20.25 7.70 -28.27
C SER A 315 20.94 6.47 -27.70
N ALA A 316 20.97 6.34 -26.37
CA ALA A 316 21.47 5.16 -25.65
C ALA A 316 20.66 3.89 -25.92
N ALA A 317 19.50 3.99 -26.57
CA ALA A 317 18.58 2.88 -26.82
C ALA A 317 18.17 2.14 -25.53
N ARG A 318 17.88 2.88 -24.47
CA ARG A 318 17.34 2.31 -23.23
C ARG A 318 16.03 1.57 -23.47
N PRO A 319 15.74 0.49 -22.72
CA PRO A 319 14.49 -0.22 -22.81
C PRO A 319 13.28 0.69 -22.59
N LEU A 320 12.18 0.39 -23.29
CA LEU A 320 10.92 1.09 -23.07
C LEU A 320 10.37 0.74 -21.70
N THR A 321 9.64 1.69 -21.12
CA THR A 321 8.91 1.45 -19.88
C THR A 321 7.77 0.46 -20.10
N ARG A 322 7.62 -0.48 -19.18
CA ARG A 322 6.56 -1.48 -19.18
C ARG A 322 6.08 -1.73 -17.76
N PHE A 323 4.77 -1.75 -17.58
CA PHE A 323 4.12 -2.18 -16.35
C PHE A 323 3.22 -3.36 -16.66
N HIS A 324 3.26 -4.37 -15.80
CA HIS A 324 2.17 -5.32 -15.71
C HIS A 324 1.07 -4.70 -14.84
N ILE A 325 -0.15 -4.63 -15.36
CA ILE A 325 -1.31 -4.08 -14.66
C ILE A 325 -2.32 -5.22 -14.50
N GLY A 326 -2.45 -5.72 -13.26
CA GLY A 326 -3.43 -6.73 -12.87
C GLY A 326 -4.73 -6.13 -12.35
N SER A 327 -5.59 -6.96 -11.75
CA SER A 327 -6.87 -6.51 -11.20
C SER A 327 -6.74 -5.70 -9.90
N THR A 328 -5.74 -5.99 -9.08
CA THR A 328 -5.55 -5.45 -7.72
C THR A 328 -4.14 -4.91 -7.45
N SER A 329 -3.22 -5.10 -8.40
CA SER A 329 -1.82 -4.70 -8.28
C SER A 329 -1.21 -4.36 -9.64
N ALA A 330 -0.19 -3.52 -9.63
CA ALA A 330 0.63 -3.25 -10.79
C ALA A 330 2.10 -3.27 -10.41
N PHE A 331 2.95 -3.79 -11.28
CA PHE A 331 4.39 -3.81 -11.05
C PHE A 331 5.16 -3.52 -12.34
N LYS A 332 6.36 -2.96 -12.19
CA LYS A 332 7.22 -2.57 -13.30
C LYS A 332 8.01 -3.76 -13.83
N ILE A 333 8.08 -3.88 -15.15
CA ILE A 333 8.88 -4.88 -15.87
C ILE A 333 10.19 -4.25 -16.36
N SER A 334 10.11 -3.05 -16.93
CA SER A 334 11.27 -2.31 -17.45
C SER A 334 11.02 -0.81 -17.39
N GLY A 335 12.09 -0.02 -17.54
CA GLY A 335 12.05 1.44 -17.44
C GLY A 335 13.05 2.12 -18.36
N HIS A 336 12.76 3.36 -18.76
CA HIS A 336 13.62 4.15 -19.65
C HIS A 336 14.41 5.21 -18.88
N GLU A 337 13.76 5.99 -18.00
CA GLU A 337 14.43 6.98 -17.14
C GLU A 337 13.60 7.32 -15.88
N ASN A 338 12.63 8.23 -16.01
CA ASN A 338 11.56 8.42 -15.02
C ASN A 338 10.27 7.92 -15.63
N ASP A 339 9.74 6.86 -15.08
CA ASP A 339 8.62 6.11 -15.63
C ASP A 339 7.37 6.37 -14.80
N TYR A 340 6.23 6.44 -15.48
CA TYR A 340 4.96 6.83 -14.90
C TYR A 340 3.90 5.78 -15.23
N LEU A 341 3.13 5.41 -14.21
CA LEU A 341 1.81 4.80 -14.35
C LEU A 341 0.79 5.83 -13.86
N ALA A 342 0.06 6.47 -14.77
CA ALA A 342 -0.75 7.63 -14.46
C ALA A 342 -2.22 7.40 -14.79
N TYR A 343 -3.13 7.90 -13.95
CA TYR A 343 -4.55 7.91 -14.29
C TYR A 343 -4.78 8.72 -15.58
N ARG A 344 -5.69 8.25 -16.44
CA ARG A 344 -5.92 8.82 -17.78
C ARG A 344 -6.41 10.27 -17.72
N GLY A 345 -7.42 10.53 -16.89
CA GLY A 345 -8.01 11.86 -16.77
C GLY A 345 -7.21 12.81 -15.86
N PRO A 346 -7.29 14.13 -16.09
CA PRO A 346 -6.88 15.11 -15.08
C PRO A 346 -7.81 15.05 -13.88
N ILE A 347 -7.30 15.28 -12.67
CA ILE A 347 -8.09 15.22 -11.43
C ILE A 347 -7.94 16.51 -10.64
N THR A 348 -9.05 17.15 -10.32
CA THR A 348 -9.18 18.36 -9.48
C THR A 348 -10.28 18.17 -8.42
N GLY A 349 -10.60 19.22 -7.66
CA GLY A 349 -11.60 19.17 -6.58
C GLY A 349 -11.09 18.47 -5.32
N ASP A 350 -12.03 18.05 -4.48
CA ASP A 350 -11.76 17.41 -3.19
C ASP A 350 -11.76 15.88 -3.33
N PHE A 351 -10.60 15.26 -3.15
CA PHE A 351 -10.42 13.81 -3.30
C PHE A 351 -9.26 13.29 -2.45
N GLU A 352 -9.19 11.98 -2.29
CA GLU A 352 -8.01 11.30 -1.74
C GLU A 352 -7.57 10.16 -2.64
N VAL A 353 -6.26 9.89 -2.63
CA VAL A 353 -5.63 8.74 -3.30
C VAL A 353 -4.91 7.92 -2.24
N ASN A 354 -5.14 6.61 -2.24
CA ASN A 354 -4.52 5.69 -1.30
C ASN A 354 -3.95 4.48 -2.04
N GLY A 355 -2.83 3.93 -1.56
CA GLY A 355 -2.26 2.69 -2.08
C GLY A 355 -1.10 2.17 -1.24
N GLU A 356 -0.74 0.91 -1.46
CA GLU A 356 0.40 0.25 -0.81
C GLU A 356 1.51 0.05 -1.82
N VAL A 357 2.72 0.53 -1.52
CA VAL A 357 3.88 0.39 -2.40
C VAL A 357 4.92 -0.53 -1.78
N ALA A 358 5.68 -1.21 -2.63
CA ALA A 358 6.86 -1.93 -2.20
C ALA A 358 7.99 -0.95 -1.82
N THR A 359 8.65 -1.22 -0.70
CA THR A 359 9.74 -0.41 -0.14
C THR A 359 10.97 -1.23 0.27
N TYR A 360 11.02 -2.52 -0.08
CA TYR A 360 12.22 -3.33 0.08
C TYR A 360 13.39 -2.79 -0.77
N PRO A 361 14.66 -3.13 -0.47
CA PRO A 361 15.80 -2.61 -1.22
C PRO A 361 15.67 -2.80 -2.73
N GLY A 362 15.75 -1.70 -3.48
CA GLY A 362 15.58 -1.69 -4.94
C GLY A 362 14.13 -1.53 -5.44
N ALA A 363 13.14 -1.58 -4.55
CA ALA A 363 11.75 -1.19 -4.83
C ALA A 363 11.46 0.19 -4.24
N PHE A 364 11.12 1.14 -5.11
CA PHE A 364 10.80 2.49 -4.69
C PHE A 364 9.80 3.11 -5.65
N THR A 365 8.72 3.66 -5.11
CA THR A 365 7.61 4.24 -5.88
C THR A 365 7.18 5.53 -5.20
N GLU A 366 7.08 6.61 -5.96
CA GLU A 366 6.61 7.91 -5.49
C GLU A 366 5.14 8.08 -5.90
N LEU A 367 4.26 8.40 -4.95
CA LEU A 367 2.91 8.84 -5.29
C LEU A 367 2.98 10.31 -5.70
N MET A 368 2.57 10.59 -6.94
CA MET A 368 2.52 11.93 -7.49
C MET A 368 1.08 12.40 -7.59
N VAL A 369 0.80 13.55 -6.98
CA VAL A 369 -0.49 14.25 -7.09
C VAL A 369 -0.20 15.69 -7.47
N HIS A 370 -0.84 16.19 -8.53
CA HIS A 370 -0.70 17.57 -9.00
C HIS A 370 0.77 17.96 -9.27
N ALA A 371 1.47 17.05 -9.95
CA ALA A 371 2.91 17.12 -10.26
C ALA A 371 3.86 17.15 -9.06
N ALA A 372 3.40 16.99 -7.82
CA ALA A 372 4.26 16.79 -6.65
C ALA A 372 4.39 15.29 -6.36
N ALA A 373 5.57 14.72 -6.64
CA ALA A 373 5.92 13.35 -6.26
C ALA A 373 6.73 13.37 -4.97
N VAL A 374 6.22 12.76 -3.91
CA VAL A 374 6.79 12.83 -2.56
C VAL A 374 7.23 11.46 -2.09
N VAL A 375 8.44 11.39 -1.54
CA VAL A 375 8.96 10.13 -1.05
C VAL A 375 10.02 10.32 0.04
N PRO A 376 10.09 9.45 1.07
CA PRO A 376 11.14 9.51 2.07
C PRO A 376 12.51 9.13 1.52
N VAL A 377 13.55 9.85 1.95
CA VAL A 377 14.96 9.59 1.60
C VAL A 377 15.85 9.72 2.85
N ARG A 378 17.14 9.39 2.71
CA ARG A 378 18.13 9.42 3.81
C ARG A 378 17.63 8.70 5.06
N GLU A 379 17.19 7.46 4.88
CA GLU A 379 16.67 6.60 5.95
C GLU A 379 15.49 7.23 6.71
N GLY A 380 14.62 7.96 6.01
CA GLY A 380 13.41 8.55 6.59
C GLY A 380 13.65 9.82 7.42
N THR A 381 14.79 10.49 7.25
CA THR A 381 15.06 11.80 7.89
C THR A 381 14.70 12.99 7.00
N HIS A 382 14.53 12.75 5.70
CA HIS A 382 14.23 13.77 4.71
C HIS A 382 13.14 13.28 3.76
N LEU A 383 12.47 14.20 3.08
CA LEU A 383 11.63 13.91 1.93
C LEU A 383 12.29 14.44 0.68
N SER A 384 12.27 13.64 -0.39
CA SER A 384 12.51 14.12 -1.74
C SER A 384 11.18 14.50 -2.37
N ILE A 385 11.11 15.71 -2.90
CA ILE A 385 9.94 16.24 -3.61
C ILE A 385 10.38 16.49 -5.05
N GLY A 386 9.87 15.67 -5.96
CA GLY A 386 10.12 15.78 -7.40
C GLY A 386 8.90 16.27 -8.18
N ALA A 387 9.16 16.73 -9.40
CA ALA A 387 8.11 17.07 -10.38
C ALA A 387 8.08 16.07 -11.55
N MET A 388 7.24 16.35 -12.57
CA MET A 388 7.39 15.68 -13.87
C MET A 388 8.64 16.18 -14.60
N SER A 389 9.06 17.43 -14.38
CA SER A 389 10.36 17.94 -14.81
C SER A 389 11.53 17.25 -14.06
N LYS A 390 12.77 17.47 -14.51
CA LYS A 390 13.95 16.87 -13.87
C LYS A 390 14.41 17.73 -12.69
N GLY A 391 14.51 17.15 -11.51
CA GLY A 391 15.06 17.82 -10.34
C GLY A 391 14.19 17.54 -9.14
N ASN A 392 14.83 17.13 -8.06
CA ASN A 392 14.16 16.93 -6.79
C ASN A 392 14.76 17.93 -5.79
N ARG A 393 13.90 18.46 -4.92
CA ARG A 393 14.37 19.17 -3.73
C ARG A 393 14.20 18.26 -2.52
N GLU A 394 15.14 18.34 -1.59
CA GLU A 394 15.04 17.64 -0.31
C GLU A 394 14.61 18.61 0.78
N ILE A 395 13.73 18.16 1.66
CA ILE A 395 13.37 18.86 2.90
C ILE A 395 13.60 17.94 4.10
N ALA A 396 14.10 18.50 5.19
CA ALA A 396 14.28 17.75 6.43
C ALA A 396 12.93 17.54 7.12
N LEU A 397 12.75 16.36 7.71
CA LEU A 397 11.62 16.07 8.60
C LEU A 397 11.97 16.53 10.01
N ASP A 398 10.95 16.96 10.75
CA ASP A 398 11.04 17.34 12.16
C ASP A 398 11.46 16.15 13.06
N ARG A 399 11.02 14.95 12.69
CA ARG A 399 11.40 13.68 13.32
C ARG A 399 11.60 12.60 12.26
N LYS A 400 12.57 11.70 12.46
CA LYS A 400 12.74 10.51 11.62
C LYS A 400 11.41 9.74 11.52
N LEU A 401 11.10 9.21 10.34
CA LEU A 401 10.01 8.25 10.17
C LEU A 401 10.31 6.94 10.89
N GLU A 402 9.26 6.18 11.18
CA GLU A 402 9.42 4.78 11.58
C GLU A 402 10.24 4.00 10.54
N GLU A 403 10.91 2.93 10.97
CA GLU A 403 11.69 2.09 10.07
C GLU A 403 10.85 1.59 8.89
N ILE A 404 11.38 1.75 7.68
CA ILE A 404 10.69 1.41 6.44
C ILE A 404 10.91 -0.08 6.17
N GLU A 405 9.84 -0.86 6.29
CA GLU A 405 9.84 -2.30 6.00
C GLU A 405 9.70 -2.57 4.48
N SER A 406 9.31 -3.80 4.10
CA SER A 406 9.18 -4.20 2.69
C SER A 406 8.00 -3.56 1.96
N SER A 407 7.03 -2.97 2.68
CA SER A 407 5.90 -2.25 2.09
C SER A 407 5.50 -1.04 2.94
N SER A 408 4.99 0.00 2.29
CA SER A 408 4.50 1.21 2.95
C SER A 408 3.18 1.68 2.34
N HIS A 409 2.33 2.25 3.19
CA HIS A 409 1.06 2.85 2.80
C HIS A 409 1.25 4.33 2.45
N LEU A 410 0.87 4.71 1.24
CA LEU A 410 0.86 6.09 0.75
C LEU A 410 -0.57 6.60 0.71
N ARG A 411 -0.80 7.80 1.25
CA ARG A 411 -2.07 8.52 1.13
C ARG A 411 -1.80 9.97 0.77
N CYS A 412 -2.58 10.53 -0.15
CA CYS A 412 -2.58 11.96 -0.43
C CYS A 412 -4.01 12.46 -0.41
N VAL A 413 -4.26 13.56 0.30
CA VAL A 413 -5.59 14.18 0.43
C VAL A 413 -5.53 15.57 -0.17
N VAL A 414 -6.44 15.85 -1.11
CA VAL A 414 -6.71 17.20 -1.63
C VAL A 414 -8.04 17.63 -1.07
N ARG A 415 -8.05 18.70 -0.27
CA ARG A 415 -9.30 19.21 0.32
C ARG A 415 -9.19 20.72 0.53
N ASN A 416 -10.22 21.46 0.11
CA ASN A 416 -10.30 22.92 0.29
C ASN A 416 -9.04 23.66 -0.23
N GLY A 417 -8.47 23.21 -1.34
CA GLY A 417 -7.28 23.82 -1.92
C GLY A 417 -5.97 23.53 -1.17
N VAL A 418 -5.94 22.54 -0.27
CA VAL A 418 -4.72 22.08 0.42
C VAL A 418 -4.43 20.63 0.02
N VAL A 419 -3.17 20.34 -0.25
CA VAL A 419 -2.66 19.00 -0.56
C VAL A 419 -1.82 18.50 0.60
N THR A 420 -2.23 17.41 1.24
CA THR A 420 -1.51 16.79 2.35
C THR A 420 -1.08 15.37 1.98
N HIS A 421 0.23 15.12 2.02
CA HIS A 421 0.84 13.82 1.76
C HIS A 421 1.13 13.10 3.07
N PHE A 422 0.79 11.81 3.11
CA PHE A 422 0.97 10.93 4.24
C PHE A 422 1.82 9.73 3.85
N PHE A 423 2.75 9.37 4.73
CA PHE A 423 3.56 8.15 4.63
C PHE A 423 3.32 7.32 5.90
N ASN A 424 2.87 6.08 5.74
CA ASN A 424 2.50 5.18 6.85
C ASN A 424 1.63 5.90 7.90
N GLY A 425 0.65 6.70 7.46
CA GLY A 425 -0.30 7.38 8.35
C GLY A 425 0.20 8.65 9.04
N ARG A 426 1.49 9.02 8.91
CA ARG A 426 2.02 10.32 9.35
C ARG A 426 1.91 11.34 8.23
N SER A 427 1.43 12.56 8.53
CA SER A 427 1.52 13.68 7.59
C SER A 427 2.99 14.08 7.45
N VAL A 428 3.48 14.11 6.22
CA VAL A 428 4.90 14.40 5.92
C VAL A 428 5.08 15.69 5.13
N LEU A 429 4.10 16.09 4.33
CA LEU A 429 4.14 17.33 3.57
C LEU A 429 2.73 17.90 3.43
N GLU A 430 2.59 19.20 3.68
CA GLU A 430 1.39 19.96 3.38
C GLU A 430 1.76 21.17 2.52
N HIS A 431 0.97 21.45 1.49
CA HIS A 431 1.14 22.64 0.66
C HIS A 431 -0.17 23.06 0.00
N ASP A 432 -0.28 24.33 -0.38
CA ASP A 432 -1.43 24.84 -1.13
C ASP A 432 -1.50 24.20 -2.53
N GLN A 433 -2.73 23.99 -2.98
CA GLN A 433 -3.06 23.66 -4.36
C GLN A 433 -2.93 24.94 -5.19
N LYS A 434 -1.84 25.05 -5.95
CA LYS A 434 -1.65 26.12 -6.93
C LYS A 434 -2.54 25.88 -8.16
N PRO A 435 -2.77 26.88 -9.05
CA PRO A 435 -3.30 26.61 -10.38
C PRO A 435 -2.43 25.54 -11.07
N LEU A 436 -3.04 24.51 -11.65
CA LEU A 436 -2.33 23.27 -12.01
C LEU A 436 -2.12 23.13 -13.51
N SER A 437 -0.89 23.36 -13.98
CA SER A 437 -0.49 23.03 -15.36
C SER A 437 -0.32 21.53 -15.59
N ALA A 438 -0.33 20.74 -14.51
CA ALA A 438 -0.21 19.28 -14.52
C ALA A 438 -1.08 18.63 -13.42
N PRO A 439 -2.43 18.65 -13.56
CA PRO A 439 -3.38 18.10 -12.58
C PRO A 439 -3.47 16.57 -12.65
N TRP A 440 -2.33 15.88 -12.70
CA TRP A 440 -2.26 14.43 -12.88
C TRP A 440 -2.00 13.72 -11.55
N VAL A 441 -2.59 12.53 -11.42
CA VAL A 441 -2.21 11.54 -10.42
C VAL A 441 -1.43 10.42 -11.10
N ALA A 442 -0.25 10.13 -10.60
CA ALA A 442 0.60 9.06 -11.13
C ALA A 442 1.44 8.41 -10.05
N LEU A 443 1.90 7.21 -10.36
CA LEU A 443 3.04 6.61 -9.70
C LEU A 443 4.27 6.94 -10.52
N LYS A 444 5.27 7.52 -9.88
CA LYS A 444 6.56 7.81 -10.49
C LYS A 444 7.59 6.81 -9.97
N SER A 445 8.38 6.27 -10.90
CA SER A 445 9.38 5.25 -10.66
C SER A 445 10.64 5.57 -11.44
N TRP A 446 11.81 5.37 -10.82
CA TRP A 446 13.07 5.49 -11.55
C TRP A 446 13.38 4.19 -12.30
N ARG A 447 13.99 4.25 -13.49
CA ARG A 447 14.23 3.10 -14.39
C ARG A 447 14.87 1.88 -13.72
N GLY A 448 15.76 2.08 -12.74
CA GLY A 448 16.47 1.01 -12.04
C GLY A 448 15.66 0.27 -10.98
N THR A 449 14.49 0.82 -10.59
CA THR A 449 13.70 0.32 -9.46
C THR A 449 12.68 -0.73 -9.87
N LEU A 450 12.45 -1.72 -8.99
CA LEU A 450 11.34 -2.67 -9.07
C LEU A 450 10.12 -2.09 -8.34
N SER A 451 9.40 -1.21 -9.02
CA SER A 451 8.20 -0.60 -8.44
C SER A 451 7.02 -1.57 -8.45
N GLU A 452 6.32 -1.66 -7.33
CA GLU A 452 5.07 -2.40 -7.19
C GLU A 452 4.08 -1.56 -6.37
N ILE A 453 2.81 -1.61 -6.79
CA ILE A 453 1.69 -1.03 -6.07
C ILE A 453 0.55 -2.05 -5.92
N ARG A 454 -0.18 -1.94 -4.82
CA ARG A 454 -1.41 -2.68 -4.53
C ARG A 454 -2.46 -1.73 -3.99
N ASN A 455 -3.73 -2.08 -4.18
CA ASN A 455 -4.86 -1.37 -3.59
C ASN A 455 -4.87 0.15 -3.90
N LEU A 456 -4.51 0.53 -5.14
CA LEU A 456 -4.58 1.92 -5.56
C LEU A 456 -6.05 2.31 -5.76
N GLN A 457 -6.53 3.30 -5.02
CA GLN A 457 -7.92 3.74 -5.08
C GLN A 457 -8.06 5.24 -4.86
N PHE A 458 -9.10 5.79 -5.48
CA PHE A 458 -9.52 7.17 -5.42
C PHE A 458 -10.85 7.27 -4.68
N ALA A 459 -10.95 8.17 -3.71
CA ALA A 459 -12.20 8.44 -2.99
C ALA A 459 -12.49 9.95 -2.91
N GLY A 460 -13.72 10.30 -2.52
CA GLY A 460 -14.17 11.69 -2.45
C GLY A 460 -14.94 12.17 -3.68
N SER A 461 -15.00 13.47 -3.88
CA SER A 461 -15.76 14.16 -4.93
C SER A 461 -14.80 14.78 -5.96
N ALA A 462 -13.94 13.94 -6.53
CA ALA A 462 -13.02 14.33 -7.60
C ALA A 462 -13.77 14.92 -8.80
N GLN A 463 -13.18 15.93 -9.43
CA GLN A 463 -13.66 16.54 -10.67
C GLN A 463 -12.66 16.26 -11.79
N ILE A 464 -13.15 16.01 -13.00
CA ILE A 464 -12.33 15.84 -14.19
C ILE A 464 -12.65 16.99 -15.15
N PRO A 465 -11.75 17.98 -15.32
CA PRO A 465 -12.01 19.11 -16.21
C PRO A 465 -11.95 18.71 -17.70
N ASP A 466 -12.75 19.38 -18.53
CA ASP A 466 -12.75 19.20 -20.00
C ASP A 466 -11.51 19.81 -20.68
N SER A 467 -10.83 20.74 -20.01
CA SER A 467 -9.63 21.43 -20.51
C SER A 467 -8.64 21.76 -19.39
N ILE A 468 -7.36 21.76 -19.73
CA ILE A 468 -6.25 22.11 -18.84
C ILE A 468 -5.46 23.26 -19.45
N ASP A 469 -5.19 24.29 -18.66
CA ASP A 469 -4.24 25.35 -19.01
C ASP A 469 -2.81 24.89 -18.69
N LEU A 470 -2.01 24.64 -19.71
CA LEU A 470 -0.65 24.10 -19.55
C LEU A 470 0.36 25.15 -19.07
N LEU A 471 -0.04 26.42 -18.96
CA LEU A 471 0.78 27.55 -18.51
C LEU A 471 0.24 28.22 -17.23
N SER A 472 -0.76 27.62 -16.57
CA SER A 472 -1.36 28.21 -15.35
C SER A 472 -0.39 28.35 -14.17
N ASP A 473 0.77 27.67 -14.21
CA ASP A 473 1.80 27.71 -13.18
C ASP A 473 3.17 28.06 -13.79
N ALA A 474 3.82 29.08 -13.21
CA ALA A 474 5.16 29.53 -13.58
C ALA A 474 6.24 28.47 -13.33
N SER A 475 5.99 27.45 -12.50
CA SER A 475 6.95 26.36 -12.28
C SER A 475 7.14 25.45 -13.49
N LEU A 476 6.18 25.46 -14.43
CA LEU A 476 6.16 24.56 -15.58
C LEU A 476 6.31 23.08 -15.18
N SER A 477 5.72 22.68 -14.05
CA SER A 477 5.89 21.36 -13.43
C SER A 477 5.56 20.16 -14.32
N GLY A 478 4.72 20.34 -15.35
CA GLY A 478 4.39 19.35 -16.38
C GLY A 478 5.32 19.28 -17.58
N TRP A 479 6.32 20.15 -17.67
CA TRP A 479 7.19 20.33 -18.83
C TRP A 479 8.62 19.82 -18.59
N ALA A 480 9.30 19.40 -19.66
CA ALA A 480 10.71 19.05 -19.62
C ALA A 480 11.41 19.34 -20.96
N SER A 481 12.65 19.83 -20.90
CA SER A 481 13.54 19.97 -22.04
C SER A 481 14.03 18.60 -22.53
N TYR A 482 14.07 18.43 -23.84
CA TYR A 482 14.58 17.20 -24.47
C TYR A 482 16.11 17.17 -24.54
N PHE A 483 16.77 18.30 -24.83
CA PHE A 483 18.21 18.36 -25.08
C PHE A 483 19.03 18.72 -23.84
N ASP A 484 18.50 19.60 -22.97
CA ASP A 484 19.21 20.11 -21.79
C ASP A 484 18.50 19.82 -20.47
N PRO A 485 18.18 18.54 -20.17
CA PRO A 485 17.42 18.17 -18.98
C PRO A 485 18.20 18.42 -17.67
N ALA A 486 19.50 18.69 -17.72
CA ALA A 486 20.31 18.99 -16.54
C ALA A 486 20.28 20.49 -16.13
N LEU A 487 19.80 21.37 -17.01
CA LEU A 487 19.75 22.81 -16.77
C LEU A 487 18.36 23.24 -16.29
N ASN A 488 18.31 24.32 -15.52
CA ASN A 488 17.07 24.97 -15.05
C ASN A 488 16.01 23.98 -14.52
N GLN A 489 16.41 23.05 -13.65
CA GLN A 489 15.51 22.01 -13.11
C GLN A 489 14.74 21.26 -14.21
N GLY A 490 15.46 20.88 -15.27
CA GLY A 490 14.91 20.12 -16.38
C GLY A 490 14.20 20.94 -17.44
N LEU A 491 14.14 22.27 -17.32
CA LEU A 491 13.51 23.15 -18.31
C LEU A 491 14.48 23.65 -19.38
N GLY A 492 15.78 23.39 -19.26
CA GLY A 492 16.76 23.85 -20.25
C GLY A 492 16.84 25.38 -20.28
N GLN A 493 16.72 25.98 -21.47
CA GLN A 493 16.74 27.44 -21.67
C GLN A 493 15.35 28.09 -21.57
N TRP A 494 14.31 27.29 -21.37
CA TRP A 494 12.93 27.74 -21.33
C TRP A 494 12.58 28.29 -19.96
N ASN A 495 11.81 29.37 -19.93
CA ASN A 495 11.38 30.07 -18.73
C ASN A 495 9.97 30.63 -18.91
N THR A 496 9.41 31.17 -17.85
CA THR A 496 8.17 31.94 -17.90
C THR A 496 8.44 33.45 -17.75
N ALA A 497 7.66 34.26 -18.44
CA ALA A 497 7.55 35.70 -18.23
C ALA A 497 6.08 36.07 -18.04
N VAL A 498 5.82 37.19 -17.36
CA VAL A 498 4.46 37.74 -17.27
C VAL A 498 4.31 38.78 -18.39
N GLY A 499 3.31 38.60 -19.25
CA GLY A 499 2.99 39.54 -20.31
C GLY A 499 2.34 40.83 -19.81
N ASP A 500 2.24 41.82 -20.68
CA ASP A 500 1.51 43.07 -20.40
C ASP A 500 0.01 42.82 -20.12
N ASP A 501 -0.52 41.68 -20.56
CA ASP A 501 -1.88 41.21 -20.31
C ASP A 501 -2.03 40.44 -18.98
N HIS A 502 -0.99 40.44 -18.14
CA HIS A 502 -0.90 39.70 -16.87
C HIS A 502 -1.03 38.18 -17.00
N THR A 503 -0.90 37.63 -18.22
CA THR A 503 -0.88 36.19 -18.44
C THR A 503 0.56 35.64 -18.40
N ILE A 504 0.69 34.34 -18.08
CA ILE A 504 1.98 33.66 -18.09
C ILE A 504 2.33 33.32 -19.54
N HIS A 505 3.46 33.84 -20.00
CA HIS A 505 4.06 33.52 -21.29
C HIS A 505 5.20 32.53 -21.10
N LEU A 506 5.23 31.47 -21.92
CA LEU A 506 6.41 30.62 -22.07
C LEU A 506 7.40 31.29 -23.03
N VAL A 507 8.64 31.46 -22.59
CA VAL A 507 9.68 32.18 -23.33
C VAL A 507 10.97 31.38 -23.42
N SER A 508 11.69 31.58 -24.52
CA SER A 508 13.06 31.09 -24.69
C SER A 508 13.84 32.14 -25.47
N ASN A 509 14.93 32.65 -24.87
CA ASN A 509 15.72 33.75 -25.44
C ASN A 509 16.72 33.24 -26.47
N LEU A 510 17.14 34.12 -27.38
CA LEU A 510 18.24 33.86 -28.32
C LEU A 510 19.55 33.87 -27.52
N PRO A 511 20.24 32.73 -27.32
CA PRO A 511 21.56 32.72 -26.72
C PRO A 511 22.63 32.99 -27.77
N SER A 512 23.88 33.17 -27.34
CA SER A 512 25.05 33.28 -28.24
C SER A 512 25.37 31.91 -28.86
N GLY A 513 24.63 31.51 -29.89
CA GLY A 513 24.92 30.33 -30.71
C GLY A 513 25.89 30.65 -31.87
N ILE A 514 26.33 29.61 -32.57
CA ILE A 514 27.02 29.76 -33.87
C ILE A 514 25.93 29.79 -34.95
N ASP A 515 25.83 30.88 -35.68
CA ASP A 515 24.86 31.01 -36.78
C ASP A 515 25.02 29.87 -37.80
N GLY A 516 23.90 29.23 -38.16
CA GLY A 516 23.87 28.13 -39.13
C GLY A 516 24.24 26.77 -38.54
N SER A 517 24.30 26.66 -37.20
CA SER A 517 24.48 25.38 -36.51
C SER A 517 23.21 24.54 -36.47
N PHE A 518 22.03 25.15 -36.64
CA PHE A 518 20.73 24.50 -36.49
C PHE A 518 20.61 23.81 -35.12
N ASP A 519 21.01 24.51 -34.05
CA ASP A 519 21.01 23.96 -32.69
C ASP A 519 19.57 23.74 -32.22
N GLU A 520 19.11 22.49 -32.29
CA GLU A 520 17.74 22.09 -31.96
C GLU A 520 17.41 22.36 -30.48
N ASP A 521 16.25 22.98 -30.21
CA ASP A 521 15.77 23.22 -28.85
C ASP A 521 14.27 22.88 -28.76
N LEU A 522 13.93 21.99 -27.83
CA LEU A 522 12.58 21.44 -27.67
C LEU A 522 12.23 21.30 -26.19
N ILE A 523 11.13 21.93 -25.79
CA ILE A 523 10.44 21.65 -24.53
C ILE A 523 9.18 20.83 -24.80
N ARG A 524 8.96 19.79 -24.00
CA ARG A 524 7.83 18.86 -24.15
C ARG A 524 6.96 18.87 -22.91
N TYR A 525 5.65 18.76 -23.12
CA TYR A 525 4.76 18.35 -22.06
C TYR A 525 4.99 16.85 -21.81
N VAL A 526 5.27 16.49 -20.55
CA VAL A 526 5.77 15.14 -20.21
C VAL A 526 4.71 14.07 -20.47
N ARG A 527 3.42 14.40 -20.26
CA ARG A 527 2.28 13.50 -20.53
C ARG A 527 2.08 13.34 -22.05
N PRO A 528 2.20 12.12 -22.61
CA PRO A 528 1.85 11.88 -24.00
C PRO A 528 0.34 11.88 -24.21
N ILE A 529 -0.06 12.19 -25.44
CA ILE A 529 -1.44 12.22 -25.91
C ILE A 529 -1.76 10.84 -26.50
N VAL A 530 -2.35 9.96 -25.70
CA VAL A 530 -2.73 8.59 -26.11
C VAL A 530 -4.23 8.44 -26.39
N TRP A 531 -4.92 9.58 -26.48
CA TRP A 531 -6.34 9.74 -26.76
C TRP A 531 -6.53 10.85 -27.80
N ASP A 532 -7.74 10.99 -28.33
CA ASP A 532 -8.07 12.09 -29.21
C ASP A 532 -8.02 13.41 -28.45
N ALA A 533 -7.35 14.41 -29.01
CA ALA A 533 -7.07 15.65 -28.30
C ALA A 533 -7.04 16.87 -29.20
N GLU A 534 -7.31 18.02 -28.59
CA GLU A 534 -7.10 19.34 -29.18
C GLU A 534 -6.14 20.13 -28.29
N ILE A 535 -5.09 20.68 -28.92
CA ILE A 535 -4.19 21.65 -28.30
C ILE A 535 -4.33 22.97 -29.03
N SER A 536 -4.51 24.06 -28.28
CA SER A 536 -4.60 25.40 -28.85
C SER A 536 -3.69 26.36 -28.10
N TYR A 537 -2.98 27.23 -28.81
CA TYR A 537 -2.19 28.31 -28.21
C TYR A 537 -2.00 29.48 -29.16
N GLU A 538 -1.46 30.57 -28.62
CA GLU A 538 -1.00 31.72 -29.41
C GLU A 538 0.52 31.85 -29.31
N PHE A 539 1.16 32.22 -30.42
CA PHE A 539 2.58 32.50 -30.45
C PHE A 539 2.89 33.80 -31.17
N GLN A 540 3.95 34.46 -30.74
CA GLN A 540 4.44 35.67 -31.39
C GLN A 540 5.35 35.29 -32.56
N TYR A 541 5.12 35.89 -33.72
CA TYR A 541 5.95 35.73 -34.91
C TYR A 541 6.54 37.08 -35.35
N GLN A 542 7.83 37.05 -35.66
CA GLN A 542 8.53 38.11 -36.36
C GLN A 542 9.60 37.46 -37.23
N ALA A 543 9.52 37.70 -38.54
CA ALA A 543 10.40 37.05 -39.51
C ALA A 543 11.88 37.13 -39.12
N GLY A 544 12.55 35.98 -39.04
CA GLY A 544 13.98 35.86 -38.75
C GLY A 544 14.39 36.15 -37.30
N THR A 545 13.47 36.48 -36.40
CA THR A 545 13.82 36.83 -35.01
C THR A 545 12.97 36.10 -33.97
N ILE A 546 11.67 35.94 -34.19
CA ILE A 546 10.75 35.24 -33.28
C ILE A 546 9.95 34.21 -34.07
N ALA A 547 10.12 32.94 -33.70
CA ALA A 547 9.34 31.85 -34.25
C ALA A 547 9.33 30.67 -33.27
N VAL A 548 8.26 29.90 -33.33
CA VAL A 548 8.10 28.63 -32.63
C VAL A 548 7.31 27.68 -33.52
N HIS A 549 7.64 26.41 -33.44
CA HIS A 549 7.04 25.36 -34.25
C HIS A 549 6.46 24.29 -33.34
N PRO A 550 5.23 23.81 -33.58
CA PRO A 550 4.69 22.72 -32.80
C PRO A 550 5.45 21.42 -33.12
N ALA A 551 5.59 20.59 -32.09
CA ALA A 551 6.15 19.25 -32.20
C ALA A 551 5.18 18.23 -31.63
N LEU A 552 5.09 17.08 -32.29
CA LEU A 552 4.42 15.89 -31.78
C LEU A 552 5.42 14.72 -31.78
N GLY A 553 5.86 14.33 -30.59
CA GLY A 553 6.95 13.37 -30.40
C GLY A 553 8.26 13.93 -30.95
N ARG A 554 8.77 13.31 -32.01
CA ARG A 554 9.97 13.74 -32.73
C ARG A 554 9.66 14.36 -34.10
N THR A 555 8.40 14.54 -34.45
CA THR A 555 7.99 15.21 -35.69
C THR A 555 7.70 16.68 -35.39
N VAL A 556 8.38 17.59 -36.09
CA VAL A 556 8.21 19.03 -35.96
C VAL A 556 7.61 19.61 -37.22
N PHE A 557 6.59 20.46 -37.07
CA PHE A 557 5.95 21.16 -38.18
C PHE A 557 6.55 22.56 -38.32
N LEU A 558 7.53 22.70 -39.21
CA LEU A 558 8.18 23.99 -39.50
C LEU A 558 7.25 24.88 -40.32
N ILE A 559 6.52 25.76 -39.64
CA ILE A 559 5.60 26.72 -40.25
C ILE A 559 6.38 27.97 -40.65
N THR A 560 6.48 28.24 -41.95
CA THR A 560 7.18 29.41 -42.50
C THR A 560 6.29 30.15 -43.49
N PRO A 561 6.61 31.39 -43.89
CA PRO A 561 5.88 32.08 -44.95
C PRO A 561 5.87 31.36 -46.31
N ALA A 562 6.77 30.39 -46.52
CA ALA A 562 6.85 29.60 -47.75
C ALA A 562 5.95 28.36 -47.73
N GLY A 563 5.48 27.93 -46.55
CA GLY A 563 4.75 26.67 -46.38
C GLY A 563 5.11 25.97 -45.07
N VAL A 564 4.50 24.81 -44.86
CA VAL A 564 4.81 23.90 -43.76
C VAL A 564 5.76 22.82 -44.26
N ARG A 565 6.85 22.57 -43.52
CA ARG A 565 7.77 21.45 -43.76
C ARG A 565 7.86 20.55 -42.52
N ILE A 566 8.17 19.28 -42.73
CA ILE A 566 8.35 18.29 -41.66
C ILE A 566 9.83 18.13 -41.36
N HIS A 567 10.21 18.46 -40.12
CA HIS A 567 11.53 18.23 -39.56
C HIS A 567 11.49 17.04 -38.61
N GLN A 568 12.39 16.09 -38.80
CA GLN A 568 12.58 14.93 -37.93
C GLN A 568 13.66 15.28 -36.91
N LEU A 569 13.28 15.37 -35.65
CA LEU A 569 14.20 15.73 -34.57
C LEU A 569 15.38 14.76 -34.51
N THR A 570 16.59 15.28 -34.27
CA THR A 570 17.78 14.47 -33.94
C THR A 570 17.95 14.30 -32.42
N ASP A 571 18.95 13.53 -31.99
CA ASP A 571 19.41 13.49 -30.59
C ASP A 571 20.54 14.50 -30.31
N GLY A 572 20.70 15.52 -31.18
CA GLY A 572 21.67 16.60 -31.04
C GLY A 572 23.10 16.06 -30.98
N LYS A 573 23.88 16.47 -29.97
CA LYS A 573 25.25 15.96 -29.76
C LYS A 573 25.34 14.47 -29.48
N PHE A 574 24.20 13.82 -29.18
CA PHE A 574 24.13 12.37 -28.96
C PHE A 574 23.66 11.61 -30.21
N GLU A 575 23.38 12.29 -31.32
CA GLU A 575 22.91 11.64 -32.55
C GLU A 575 23.88 10.56 -33.03
N ARG A 576 23.35 9.38 -33.35
CA ARG A 576 24.12 8.20 -33.78
C ARG A 576 23.80 7.81 -35.22
N SER A 577 22.87 8.49 -35.89
CA SER A 577 22.57 8.32 -37.31
C SER A 577 23.32 9.33 -38.18
N GLN A 578 23.07 9.28 -39.49
CA GLN A 578 23.57 10.24 -40.46
C GLN A 578 22.56 11.39 -40.70
N LEU A 579 21.51 11.48 -39.88
CA LEU A 579 20.50 12.53 -40.00
C LEU A 579 21.10 13.86 -39.54
N ARG A 580 21.06 14.88 -40.41
CA ARG A 580 21.54 16.23 -40.08
C ARG A 580 20.50 17.01 -39.28
N PRO A 581 20.89 17.94 -38.40
CA PRO A 581 19.96 18.77 -37.62
C PRO A 581 19.13 19.73 -38.48
N ASP A 582 19.57 20.05 -39.70
CA ASP A 582 18.84 20.90 -40.66
C ASP A 582 17.89 20.11 -41.58
N ASN A 583 17.62 18.84 -41.26
CA ASN A 583 16.75 18.01 -42.09
C ASN A 583 15.33 18.61 -42.16
N ALA A 584 14.78 18.68 -43.36
CA ALA A 584 13.41 19.09 -43.60
C ALA A 584 12.89 18.44 -44.88
N SER A 585 11.66 17.95 -44.84
CA SER A 585 10.96 17.29 -45.95
C SER A 585 9.59 17.92 -46.16
N ASP A 586 9.00 17.73 -47.32
CA ASP A 586 7.63 18.18 -47.58
C ASP A 586 6.63 17.22 -46.88
N PRO A 587 5.45 17.71 -46.47
CA PRO A 587 4.38 16.85 -46.00
C PRO A 587 4.04 15.76 -47.04
N GLY A 588 3.60 14.59 -46.59
CA GLY A 588 3.36 13.43 -47.45
C GLY A 588 2.33 13.66 -48.58
N PRO A 589 2.17 12.71 -49.52
CA PRO A 589 1.43 12.89 -50.78
C PRO A 589 -0.09 13.13 -50.67
N ASN A 590 -0.70 13.02 -49.47
CA ASN A 590 -2.14 13.23 -49.27
C ASN A 590 -2.54 14.70 -49.01
N ASP A 591 -1.59 15.65 -49.11
CA ASP A 591 -1.75 17.05 -48.70
C ASP A 591 -2.10 18.00 -49.87
N ASP A 592 -2.68 17.51 -50.97
CA ASP A 592 -3.01 18.33 -52.15
C ASP A 592 -4.03 19.46 -51.84
N GLU A 593 -4.85 19.32 -50.80
CA GLU A 593 -5.84 20.33 -50.38
C GLU A 593 -5.27 21.46 -49.49
N THR A 594 -4.04 21.34 -48.97
CA THR A 594 -3.42 22.28 -48.00
C THR A 594 -2.21 23.05 -48.54
N LYS A 595 -1.86 22.90 -49.83
CA LYS A 595 -0.72 23.53 -50.53
C LYS A 595 -0.79 25.08 -50.68
N GLY A 596 -1.58 25.76 -49.87
CA GLY A 596 -1.66 27.22 -49.83
C GLY A 596 -0.58 27.86 -48.95
N LYS A 597 -0.27 29.14 -49.20
CA LYS A 597 0.57 29.93 -48.29
C LYS A 597 -0.11 29.98 -46.90
N PRO A 598 0.54 29.54 -45.81
CA PRO A 598 -0.09 29.56 -44.49
C PRO A 598 -0.43 31.01 -44.10
N PRO A 599 -1.55 31.26 -43.39
CA PRO A 599 -1.99 32.61 -43.01
C PRO A 599 -1.15 33.21 -41.87
N LEU A 600 0.18 33.08 -41.94
CA LEU A 600 1.15 33.54 -40.97
C LEU A 600 1.43 35.04 -41.16
N HIS A 601 1.33 35.83 -40.09
CA HIS A 601 1.63 37.26 -40.10
C HIS A 601 2.48 37.68 -38.90
N ASN A 602 3.13 38.85 -38.97
CA ASN A 602 3.85 39.41 -37.82
C ASN A 602 2.87 39.69 -36.67
N GLY A 603 3.32 39.47 -35.43
CA GLY A 603 2.49 39.59 -34.22
C GLY A 603 1.98 38.24 -33.72
N TRP A 604 0.84 38.24 -33.03
CA TRP A 604 0.25 37.04 -32.45
C TRP A 604 -0.48 36.22 -33.51
N ASN A 605 -0.19 34.92 -33.56
CA ASN A 605 -0.89 33.94 -34.40
C ASN A 605 -1.48 32.85 -33.51
N ALA A 606 -2.68 32.41 -33.81
CA ALA A 606 -3.36 31.31 -33.13
C ALA A 606 -3.10 30.00 -33.87
N ILE A 607 -2.75 28.95 -33.14
CA ILE A 607 -2.53 27.61 -33.70
C ILE A 607 -3.39 26.60 -32.95
N LYS A 608 -3.87 25.62 -33.71
CA LYS A 608 -4.66 24.50 -33.20
C LYS A 608 -4.08 23.21 -33.78
N ILE A 609 -3.85 22.23 -32.91
CA ILE A 609 -3.41 20.88 -33.26
C ILE A 609 -4.52 19.93 -32.83
N GLN A 610 -5.06 19.18 -33.77
CA GLN A 610 -6.10 18.17 -33.52
C GLN A 610 -5.55 16.80 -33.83
N ILE A 611 -5.69 15.88 -32.89
CA ILE A 611 -5.29 14.48 -33.03
C ILE A 611 -6.57 13.65 -32.95
N HIS A 612 -6.89 12.94 -34.03
CA HIS A 612 -8.03 12.03 -34.10
C HIS A 612 -7.57 10.69 -34.65
N GLY A 613 -7.63 9.64 -33.83
CA GLY A 613 -7.01 8.36 -34.12
C GLY A 613 -5.53 8.52 -34.42
N ASP A 614 -5.10 8.17 -35.63
CA ASP A 614 -3.72 8.27 -36.09
C ASP A 614 -3.48 9.47 -37.03
N VAL A 615 -4.36 10.46 -37.04
CA VAL A 615 -4.26 11.65 -37.89
C VAL A 615 -4.02 12.89 -37.04
N CYS A 616 -3.02 13.68 -37.41
CA CYS A 616 -2.74 14.99 -36.82
C CYS A 616 -3.01 16.08 -37.84
N THR A 617 -3.90 17.02 -37.51
CA THR A 617 -4.22 18.20 -38.30
C THR A 617 -3.73 19.45 -37.57
N VAL A 618 -2.95 20.28 -38.25
CA VAL A 618 -2.50 21.57 -37.72
C VAL A 618 -3.22 22.69 -38.47
N SER A 619 -3.85 23.59 -37.73
CA SER A 619 -4.51 24.79 -38.26
C SER A 619 -3.84 26.05 -37.71
N LEU A 620 -3.65 27.04 -38.58
CA LEU A 620 -3.10 28.35 -38.25
C LEU A 620 -4.14 29.42 -38.56
N ASN A 621 -4.44 30.29 -37.58
CA ASN A 621 -5.41 31.39 -37.70
C ASN A 621 -6.77 30.95 -38.29
N GLY A 622 -7.22 29.75 -37.92
CA GLY A 622 -8.49 29.16 -38.35
C GLY A 622 -8.46 28.37 -39.67
N GLN A 623 -7.33 28.33 -40.39
CA GLN A 623 -7.17 27.57 -41.62
C GLN A 623 -6.29 26.34 -41.41
N SER A 624 -6.71 25.16 -41.90
CA SER A 624 -5.86 23.96 -41.92
C SER A 624 -4.63 24.19 -42.82
N VAL A 625 -3.44 23.92 -42.29
CA VAL A 625 -2.16 24.14 -43.00
C VAL A 625 -1.37 22.87 -43.27
N VAL A 626 -1.65 21.78 -42.56
CA VAL A 626 -1.05 20.46 -42.81
C VAL A 626 -1.89 19.36 -42.15
N GLN A 627 -1.99 18.22 -42.81
CA GLN A 627 -2.53 16.99 -42.23
C GLN A 627 -1.54 15.83 -42.42
N VAL A 628 -1.14 15.17 -41.33
CA VAL A 628 -0.19 14.05 -41.37
C VAL A 628 -0.71 12.81 -40.65
N GLN A 629 -0.33 11.65 -41.18
CA GLN A 629 -0.47 10.38 -40.48
C GLN A 629 0.59 10.28 -39.37
N VAL A 630 0.15 10.06 -38.14
CA VAL A 630 1.01 9.78 -36.98
C VAL A 630 1.16 8.25 -36.87
N PRO A 631 2.38 7.70 -36.90
CA PRO A 631 2.57 6.26 -36.71
C PRO A 631 1.99 5.76 -35.38
N ALA A 632 1.39 4.56 -35.40
CA ALA A 632 0.69 3.96 -34.24
C ALA A 632 1.57 3.76 -32.99
N HIS A 633 2.90 3.80 -33.12
CA HIS A 633 3.84 3.55 -32.03
C HIS A 633 4.74 4.74 -31.66
N THR A 634 4.42 5.95 -32.14
CA THR A 634 5.14 7.16 -31.77
C THR A 634 4.73 7.64 -30.37
N ALA A 635 5.68 8.08 -29.55
CA ALA A 635 5.37 8.76 -28.30
C ALA A 635 4.81 10.15 -28.62
N ARG A 636 3.47 10.28 -28.65
CA ARG A 636 2.72 11.51 -28.99
C ARG A 636 2.83 12.60 -27.92
N LYS A 637 4.05 13.03 -27.60
CA LYS A 637 4.30 14.13 -26.65
C LYS A 637 4.23 15.46 -27.38
N PHE A 638 3.32 16.32 -26.95
CA PHE A 638 3.30 17.69 -27.46
C PHE A 638 4.54 18.46 -27.00
N GLY A 639 5.07 19.30 -27.87
CA GLY A 639 6.17 20.18 -27.55
C GLY A 639 6.24 21.42 -28.43
N LEU A 640 7.13 22.32 -28.03
CA LEU A 640 7.41 23.58 -28.70
C LEU A 640 8.88 23.60 -29.10
N PHE A 641 9.12 23.75 -30.39
CA PHE A 641 10.43 23.66 -31.02
C PHE A 641 10.90 25.01 -31.56
N ARG A 642 12.22 25.22 -31.51
CA ARG A 642 12.92 26.25 -32.28
C ARG A 642 14.34 25.80 -32.61
N TYR A 643 14.96 26.47 -33.57
CA TYR A 643 16.42 26.46 -33.68
C TYR A 643 16.99 27.59 -32.81
N ARG A 644 17.83 27.22 -31.85
CA ARG A 644 18.36 28.10 -30.83
C ARG A 644 19.23 29.22 -31.41
N ASP A 645 19.94 28.93 -32.50
CA ASP A 645 20.79 29.85 -33.24
C ASP A 645 19.99 30.81 -34.15
N GLN A 646 18.69 30.61 -34.34
CA GLN A 646 17.91 31.37 -35.33
C GLN A 646 16.86 32.29 -34.72
N THR A 647 16.05 31.81 -33.78
CA THR A 647 14.89 32.57 -33.30
C THR A 647 14.72 32.48 -31.79
N ARG A 648 14.15 33.50 -31.15
CA ARG A 648 13.57 33.38 -29.81
C ARG A 648 12.10 32.91 -29.89
N CYS A 649 11.51 32.51 -28.77
CA CYS A 649 10.13 32.04 -28.70
C CYS A 649 9.35 32.79 -27.61
N VAL A 650 8.07 33.09 -27.89
CA VAL A 650 7.07 33.60 -26.93
C VAL A 650 5.72 32.94 -27.24
N VAL A 651 5.14 32.23 -26.27
CA VAL A 651 3.86 31.49 -26.36
C VAL A 651 2.95 31.83 -25.19
N ARG A 652 1.64 31.93 -25.42
CA ARG A 652 0.62 32.15 -24.38
C ARG A 652 -0.68 31.40 -24.69
N ASN A 653 -1.63 31.44 -23.75
CA ASN A 653 -2.99 30.87 -23.92
C ASN A 653 -3.01 29.38 -24.33
N LEU A 654 -2.10 28.57 -23.77
CA LEU A 654 -1.90 27.19 -24.16
C LEU A 654 -2.84 26.24 -23.39
N GLN A 655 -3.78 25.66 -24.12
CA GLN A 655 -4.84 24.79 -23.58
C GLN A 655 -4.75 23.39 -24.18
N LEU A 656 -5.02 22.37 -23.36
CA LEU A 656 -5.18 20.97 -23.76
C LEU A 656 -6.59 20.50 -23.44
N ARG A 657 -7.28 19.96 -24.44
CA ARG A 657 -8.56 19.24 -24.35
C ARG A 657 -8.36 17.82 -24.84
N GLY A 658 -9.04 16.84 -24.26
CA GLY A 658 -8.95 15.46 -24.73
C GLY A 658 -10.17 14.65 -24.40
N ASP A 659 -10.32 13.55 -25.12
CA ASP A 659 -11.41 12.57 -24.98
C ASP A 659 -11.17 11.63 -23.80
N TRP A 660 -10.95 12.20 -22.62
CA TRP A 660 -10.90 11.44 -21.36
C TRP A 660 -12.28 11.41 -20.71
N SER A 661 -12.56 10.37 -19.92
CA SER A 661 -13.82 10.26 -19.18
C SER A 661 -13.98 11.43 -18.20
N ASN A 662 -15.17 12.03 -18.16
CA ASN A 662 -15.52 13.13 -17.27
C ASN A 662 -15.96 12.68 -15.85
N THR A 663 -15.99 11.37 -15.59
CA THR A 663 -16.38 10.81 -14.29
C THR A 663 -15.35 9.81 -13.78
N LEU A 664 -15.02 9.90 -12.49
CA LEU A 664 -14.25 8.86 -11.82
C LEU A 664 -15.15 7.64 -11.52
N PRO A 665 -14.73 6.40 -11.84
CA PRO A 665 -15.48 5.21 -11.46
C PRO A 665 -15.62 5.10 -9.93
N VAL A 666 -16.73 4.52 -9.46
CA VAL A 666 -16.87 4.17 -8.03
C VAL A 666 -15.79 3.16 -7.63
N ILE A 667 -15.35 3.16 -6.36
CA ILE A 667 -14.21 2.34 -5.87
C ILE A 667 -14.33 0.87 -6.29
N GLN A 668 -15.53 0.29 -6.28
CA GLN A 668 -15.78 -1.11 -6.66
C GLN A 668 -15.48 -1.41 -8.14
N GLN A 669 -15.52 -0.39 -9.00
CA GLN A 669 -15.24 -0.47 -10.43
C GLN A 669 -13.83 0.01 -10.77
N GLN A 670 -13.11 0.63 -9.83
CA GLN A 670 -11.75 1.10 -10.08
C GLN A 670 -10.80 -0.09 -10.25
N PRO A 671 -10.00 -0.13 -11.32
CA PRO A 671 -8.90 -1.08 -11.44
C PRO A 671 -7.87 -0.80 -10.33
N LEU A 672 -7.15 -1.84 -9.90
CA LEU A 672 -6.16 -1.79 -8.80
C LEU A 672 -6.72 -1.58 -7.38
N ALA A 673 -8.01 -1.25 -7.22
CA ALA A 673 -8.65 -1.18 -5.91
C ALA A 673 -8.88 -2.59 -5.31
N ASN A 674 -8.80 -2.71 -3.99
CA ASN A 674 -9.04 -3.98 -3.32
C ASN A 674 -10.54 -4.34 -3.31
N ARG A 675 -10.90 -5.35 -4.12
CA ARG A 675 -12.27 -5.84 -4.25
C ARG A 675 -12.78 -6.60 -3.03
N GLU A 676 -11.89 -7.15 -2.19
CA GLU A 676 -12.32 -7.85 -0.98
C GLU A 676 -12.98 -6.87 0.00
N VAL A 677 -12.41 -5.68 0.19
CA VAL A 677 -13.02 -4.64 1.04
C VAL A 677 -14.39 -4.22 0.50
N ALA A 678 -14.53 -4.09 -0.83
CA ALA A 678 -15.82 -3.82 -1.46
C ALA A 678 -16.86 -4.91 -1.19
N LYS A 679 -16.48 -6.19 -1.31
CA LYS A 679 -17.36 -7.34 -0.98
C LYS A 679 -17.74 -7.34 0.50
N LEU A 680 -16.78 -7.08 1.40
CA LEU A 680 -17.04 -6.98 2.83
C LEU A 680 -18.03 -5.86 3.14
N ASN A 681 -17.88 -4.69 2.51
CA ASN A 681 -18.80 -3.56 2.63
C ASN A 681 -20.21 -3.89 2.13
N GLN A 682 -20.33 -4.50 0.96
CA GLN A 682 -21.62 -4.93 0.42
C GLN A 682 -22.30 -5.92 1.38
N ARG A 683 -21.57 -6.93 1.83
CA ARG A 683 -22.11 -7.94 2.75
C ARG A 683 -22.46 -7.35 4.11
N ALA A 684 -21.75 -6.33 4.58
CA ALA A 684 -22.08 -5.64 5.82
C ALA A 684 -23.44 -4.94 5.74
N ALA A 685 -23.79 -4.40 4.56
CA ALA A 685 -25.09 -3.77 4.33
C ALA A 685 -26.26 -4.78 4.31
N GLU A 686 -25.96 -6.07 4.12
CA GLU A 686 -26.95 -7.16 4.11
C GLU A 686 -27.20 -7.78 5.50
N LEU A 687 -26.39 -7.42 6.52
CA LEU A 687 -26.59 -7.91 7.88
C LEU A 687 -27.85 -7.29 8.50
N PRO A 688 -28.74 -8.09 9.12
CA PRO A 688 -30.07 -7.65 9.54
C PRO A 688 -30.05 -6.71 10.76
N ASP A 689 -29.18 -6.96 11.73
CA ASP A 689 -29.13 -6.16 12.96
C ASP A 689 -28.03 -5.11 12.89
N HIS A 690 -28.33 -3.90 13.37
CA HIS A 690 -27.43 -2.75 13.37
C HIS A 690 -27.53 -1.99 14.70
N PHE A 691 -26.40 -1.83 15.36
CA PHE A 691 -26.24 -1.02 16.57
C PHE A 691 -25.18 0.06 16.32
N VAL A 692 -25.50 1.29 16.70
CA VAL A 692 -24.57 2.43 16.61
C VAL A 692 -24.53 3.15 17.94
N HIS A 693 -23.33 3.41 18.45
CA HIS A 693 -23.10 4.26 19.60
C HIS A 693 -22.20 5.44 19.25
N ASP A 694 -22.71 6.64 19.52
CA ASP A 694 -21.96 7.89 19.40
C ASP A 694 -21.38 8.25 20.76
N PHE A 695 -20.04 8.26 20.86
CA PHE A 695 -19.36 8.52 22.13
C PHE A 695 -19.48 9.99 22.58
N ARG A 696 -19.99 10.91 21.74
CA ARG A 696 -20.42 12.24 22.21
C ARG A 696 -21.56 12.15 23.22
N ASN A 697 -22.26 11.03 23.31
CA ASN A 697 -23.27 10.77 24.33
C ASN A 697 -22.70 10.19 25.64
N GLY A 698 -21.39 9.97 25.72
CA GLY A 698 -20.73 9.34 26.87
C GLY A 698 -20.71 7.82 26.77
N VAL A 699 -20.57 7.14 27.91
CA VAL A 699 -20.48 5.67 28.01
C VAL A 699 -21.52 5.19 29.04
N PRO A 700 -22.80 5.02 28.65
CA PRO A 700 -23.88 4.67 29.57
C PRO A 700 -23.68 3.28 30.19
N ALA A 701 -23.95 3.16 31.50
CA ALA A 701 -23.70 1.95 32.28
C ALA A 701 -24.61 0.77 31.89
N GLU A 702 -25.73 1.07 31.23
CA GLU A 702 -26.65 0.07 30.70
C GLU A 702 -26.05 -0.67 29.51
N LEU A 703 -25.20 0.01 28.71
CA LEU A 703 -24.62 -0.52 27.47
C LEU A 703 -23.16 -0.94 27.62
N PHE A 704 -22.45 -0.42 28.63
CA PHE A 704 -21.02 -0.62 28.78
C PHE A 704 -20.60 -0.86 30.24
N ASP A 705 -19.55 -1.66 30.42
CA ASP A 705 -18.84 -1.87 31.69
C ASP A 705 -17.34 -1.57 31.50
N PHE A 706 -16.60 -1.46 32.59
CA PHE A 706 -15.20 -1.00 32.57
C PHE A 706 -14.26 -1.94 33.32
N GLU A 707 -13.06 -2.11 32.76
CA GLU A 707 -11.91 -2.67 33.48
C GLU A 707 -10.98 -1.53 33.89
N GLY A 708 -10.85 -1.25 35.20
CA GLY A 708 -9.98 -0.19 35.72
C GLY A 708 -10.74 1.02 36.27
N ASP A 709 -10.01 2.12 36.50
CA ASP A 709 -10.55 3.33 37.14
C ASP A 709 -11.14 4.31 36.12
N THR A 710 -12.44 4.57 36.25
CA THR A 710 -13.23 5.44 35.35
C THR A 710 -13.02 6.93 35.58
N THR A 711 -12.32 7.37 36.64
CA THR A 711 -12.04 8.80 36.88
C THR A 711 -11.23 9.47 35.76
N THR A 712 -10.52 8.66 34.96
CA THR A 712 -9.71 9.09 33.82
C THR A 712 -10.48 9.17 32.50
N LEU A 713 -11.78 8.85 32.51
CA LEU A 713 -12.67 9.04 31.36
C LEU A 713 -13.28 10.44 31.41
N THR A 714 -13.14 11.18 30.31
CA THR A 714 -13.71 12.52 30.17
C THR A 714 -14.54 12.61 28.92
N LYS A 715 -15.84 12.91 29.08
CA LYS A 715 -16.72 13.24 27.96
C LYS A 715 -16.27 14.56 27.31
N ARG A 716 -16.23 14.60 25.98
CA ARG A 716 -15.91 15.77 25.16
C ARG A 716 -16.95 15.95 24.06
N ASP A 717 -16.96 17.11 23.41
CA ASP A 717 -17.87 17.41 22.30
C ASP A 717 -17.64 16.53 21.06
N ASP A 718 -16.49 15.87 21.01
CA ASP A 718 -16.00 15.10 19.88
C ASP A 718 -15.79 13.60 20.20
N GLY A 719 -16.24 13.14 21.38
CA GLY A 719 -16.16 11.74 21.80
C GLY A 719 -15.91 11.58 23.30
N VAL A 720 -15.38 10.42 23.69
CA VAL A 720 -14.90 10.17 25.06
C VAL A 720 -13.39 10.05 25.07
N ARG A 721 -12.74 10.93 25.83
CA ARG A 721 -11.30 10.85 26.11
C ARG A 721 -11.04 9.80 27.17
N MET A 722 -10.13 8.89 26.87
CA MET A 722 -9.61 7.88 27.77
C MET A 722 -8.12 8.11 27.96
N VAL A 723 -7.67 8.14 29.20
CA VAL A 723 -6.26 8.27 29.58
C VAL A 723 -5.88 7.10 30.48
N ARG A 724 -4.75 6.47 30.19
CA ARG A 724 -4.24 5.35 30.97
C ARG A 724 -2.75 5.52 31.23
N SER A 725 -2.34 5.27 32.47
CA SER A 725 -0.94 5.09 32.88
C SER A 725 -0.69 3.64 33.28
N ALA A 726 0.54 3.32 33.70
CA ALA A 726 0.85 2.00 34.25
C ALA A 726 0.02 1.67 35.50
N ASP A 727 -0.25 2.67 36.34
CA ASP A 727 -0.83 2.51 37.68
C ASP A 727 -2.32 2.87 37.75
N ALA A 728 -2.85 3.59 36.76
CA ALA A 728 -4.21 4.12 36.81
C ALA A 728 -4.91 4.15 35.44
N GLY A 729 -6.23 4.26 35.49
CA GLY A 729 -7.11 4.49 34.34
C GLY A 729 -7.79 3.24 33.78
N VAL A 730 -8.56 3.45 32.72
CA VAL A 730 -9.39 2.41 32.10
C VAL A 730 -8.56 1.56 31.13
N ARG A 731 -8.53 0.25 31.39
CA ARG A 731 -7.89 -0.78 30.56
C ARG A 731 -8.77 -1.18 29.38
N ALA A 732 -10.08 -1.27 29.60
CA ALA A 732 -11.03 -1.60 28.55
C ALA A 732 -12.42 -1.01 28.84
N ILE A 733 -13.08 -0.54 27.77
CA ILE A 733 -14.53 -0.32 27.72
C ILE A 733 -15.14 -1.57 27.07
N ASN A 734 -16.02 -2.26 27.79
CA ASN A 734 -16.60 -3.52 27.38
C ASN A 734 -18.08 -3.31 27.01
N ALA A 735 -18.49 -3.72 25.81
CA ALA A 735 -19.90 -3.66 25.42
C ALA A 735 -20.70 -4.78 26.09
N CYS A 736 -21.80 -4.43 26.76
CA CYS A 736 -22.66 -5.34 27.51
C CYS A 736 -23.75 -5.96 26.63
N MET A 737 -23.34 -6.60 25.53
CA MET A 737 -24.22 -7.24 24.56
C MET A 737 -23.62 -8.56 24.08
N MET A 738 -24.42 -9.38 23.40
CA MET A 738 -23.95 -10.55 22.66
C MET A 738 -24.16 -10.36 21.16
N ILE A 739 -23.23 -10.88 20.37
CA ILE A 739 -23.25 -10.74 18.91
C ILE A 739 -23.12 -12.12 18.28
N HIS A 740 -24.12 -12.52 17.49
CA HIS A 740 -24.22 -13.84 16.89
C HIS A 740 -23.97 -13.81 15.38
N GLY A 741 -23.47 -14.93 14.83
CA GLY A 741 -23.29 -15.11 13.39
C GLY A 741 -22.25 -14.17 12.75
N ASP A 742 -22.34 -13.93 11.46
CA ASP A 742 -21.46 -12.98 10.79
C ASP A 742 -21.62 -11.59 11.38
N PHE A 743 -20.52 -10.84 11.47
CA PHE A 743 -20.54 -9.48 12.02
C PHE A 743 -19.57 -8.55 11.30
N ASP A 744 -19.79 -7.26 11.47
CA ASP A 744 -18.93 -6.17 11.03
C ASP A 744 -18.90 -5.11 12.13
N ILE A 745 -17.75 -4.95 12.78
CA ILE A 745 -17.57 -4.07 13.93
C ILE A 745 -16.52 -3.05 13.58
N SER A 746 -16.86 -1.77 13.67
CA SER A 746 -15.96 -0.65 13.40
C SER A 746 -15.98 0.33 14.57
N VAL A 747 -14.80 0.77 15.01
CA VAL A 747 -14.65 1.83 16.02
C VAL A 747 -13.74 2.94 15.51
N GLY A 748 -14.18 4.19 15.68
CA GLY A 748 -13.41 5.38 15.36
C GLY A 748 -12.61 5.91 16.56
N TYR A 749 -11.40 6.39 16.29
CA TYR A 749 -10.53 7.00 17.28
C TYR A 749 -9.80 8.23 16.73
N LYS A 750 -9.41 9.13 17.62
CA LYS A 750 -8.55 10.28 17.30
C LYS A 750 -7.73 10.72 18.51
N ASP A 751 -6.84 11.69 18.27
CA ASP A 751 -5.97 12.28 19.29
C ASP A 751 -5.15 11.22 20.07
N LEU A 752 -4.78 10.13 19.39
CA LEU A 752 -3.97 9.07 19.99
C LEU A 752 -2.59 9.62 20.30
N HIS A 753 -2.22 9.53 21.57
CA HIS A 753 -0.89 9.84 22.07
C HIS A 753 -0.38 8.65 22.88
N ILE A 754 0.85 8.23 22.58
CA ILE A 754 1.59 7.19 23.31
C ILE A 754 2.89 7.87 23.76
N SER A 755 3.18 7.87 25.05
CA SER A 755 4.35 8.56 25.60
C SER A 755 5.68 8.05 25.01
N ASP A 756 6.66 8.94 24.95
CA ASP A 756 8.03 8.62 24.58
C ASP A 756 8.74 7.82 25.69
N GLY A 757 9.70 6.95 25.34
CA GLY A 757 10.40 6.05 26.27
C GLY A 757 10.44 4.60 25.75
N GLN A 758 11.19 3.70 26.39
CA GLN A 758 11.25 2.29 25.94
C GLN A 758 10.07 1.48 26.51
N PRO A 759 9.19 0.91 25.68
CA PRO A 759 8.02 0.19 26.18
C PRO A 759 8.42 -1.14 26.83
N THR A 760 8.11 -1.32 28.11
CA THR A 760 8.26 -2.62 28.78
C THR A 760 7.18 -3.62 28.37
N TRP A 761 6.10 -3.12 27.76
CA TRP A 761 5.02 -3.88 27.15
C TRP A 761 4.47 -3.12 25.94
N HIS A 762 3.61 -3.76 25.14
CA HIS A 762 2.91 -3.08 24.05
C HIS A 762 2.09 -1.90 24.62
N CYS A 763 2.16 -0.74 23.97
CA CYS A 763 1.47 0.47 24.38
C CYS A 763 0.57 0.97 23.25
N GLY A 764 -0.66 1.38 23.51
CA GLY A 764 -1.58 1.86 22.47
C GLY A 764 -3.03 1.48 22.73
N ILE A 765 -3.82 1.39 21.67
CA ILE A 765 -5.26 1.11 21.72
C ILE A 765 -5.62 -0.09 20.87
N GLY A 766 -6.80 -0.66 21.07
CA GLY A 766 -7.28 -1.72 20.19
C GLY A 766 -8.79 -1.97 20.24
N LEU A 767 -9.26 -2.63 19.19
CA LEU A 767 -10.57 -3.26 19.09
C LEU A 767 -10.36 -4.77 19.27
N ALA A 768 -10.92 -5.36 20.31
CA ALA A 768 -10.79 -6.78 20.61
C ALA A 768 -12.15 -7.46 20.73
N ILE A 769 -12.21 -8.71 20.31
CA ILE A 769 -13.38 -9.58 20.47
C ILE A 769 -12.96 -10.90 21.14
N ARG A 770 -13.85 -11.47 21.94
CA ARG A 770 -13.72 -12.82 22.51
C ARG A 770 -14.90 -13.67 22.07
N LEU A 771 -14.60 -14.77 21.41
CA LEU A 771 -15.60 -15.71 20.93
C LEU A 771 -15.87 -16.78 21.98
N GLU A 772 -17.14 -17.13 22.15
CA GLU A 772 -17.57 -18.31 22.92
C GLU A 772 -17.67 -19.48 21.95
N ASN A 773 -16.51 -19.92 21.46
CA ASN A 773 -16.34 -21.09 20.61
C ASN A 773 -15.53 -22.17 21.37
N SER A 774 -15.25 -23.30 20.72
CA SER A 774 -14.54 -24.44 21.33
C SER A 774 -13.16 -24.10 21.92
N THR A 775 -12.52 -23.03 21.45
CA THR A 775 -11.15 -22.61 21.78
C THR A 775 -11.07 -21.25 22.47
N PHE A 776 -12.22 -20.63 22.78
CA PHE A 776 -12.33 -19.28 23.34
C PHE A 776 -11.41 -18.24 22.67
N ASP A 777 -11.46 -18.19 21.33
CA ASP A 777 -10.60 -17.32 20.55
C ASP A 777 -10.73 -15.84 20.95
N ARG A 778 -9.60 -15.17 21.05
CA ARG A 778 -9.49 -13.73 21.15
C ARG A 778 -8.79 -13.18 19.91
N CYS A 779 -9.51 -12.40 19.12
CA CYS A 779 -8.97 -11.63 18.02
C CYS A 779 -8.91 -10.16 18.40
N ALA A 780 -7.80 -9.49 18.12
CA ALA A 780 -7.66 -8.07 18.43
C ALA A 780 -6.85 -7.34 17.37
N LEU A 781 -7.36 -6.17 16.96
CA LEU A 781 -6.68 -5.23 16.09
C LEU A 781 -6.28 -3.99 16.90
N TYR A 782 -5.02 -3.60 16.77
CA TYR A 782 -4.38 -2.59 17.60
C TYR A 782 -3.78 -1.48 16.77
N ARG A 783 -3.79 -0.26 17.32
CA ARG A 783 -2.85 0.79 16.95
C ARG A 783 -1.90 1.00 18.13
N ARG A 784 -0.63 0.59 17.97
CA ARG A 784 0.30 0.45 19.10
C ARG A 784 1.74 0.79 18.77
N ARG A 785 2.51 1.04 19.82
CA ARG A 785 3.97 0.97 19.85
C ARG A 785 4.38 -0.38 20.42
N ASP A 786 5.23 -1.09 19.70
CA ASP A 786 5.64 -2.44 20.09
C ASP A 786 6.64 -2.44 21.27
N ARG A 787 6.77 -3.58 21.94
CA ARG A 787 7.65 -3.70 23.12
C ARG A 787 9.10 -4.05 22.78
N MET A 788 9.35 -4.59 21.59
CA MET A 788 10.67 -5.12 21.25
C MET A 788 11.58 -4.00 20.78
N HIS A 789 11.05 -3.10 19.95
CA HIS A 789 11.84 -2.06 19.30
C HIS A 789 11.27 -0.66 19.55
N GLY A 790 10.03 -0.57 20.06
CA GLY A 790 9.33 0.70 20.21
C GLY A 790 8.81 1.24 18.88
N HIS A 791 8.56 0.38 17.90
CA HIS A 791 8.05 0.76 16.58
C HIS A 791 6.53 0.90 16.58
N HIS A 792 6.03 1.86 15.81
CA HIS A 792 4.63 2.15 15.61
C HIS A 792 4.00 1.24 14.53
N TYR A 793 3.01 0.44 14.96
CA TYR A 793 2.27 -0.47 14.09
C TYR A 793 0.76 -0.32 14.19
N VAL A 794 0.07 -0.72 13.12
CA VAL A 794 -1.21 -1.39 13.26
C VAL A 794 -0.95 -2.89 13.31
N GLY A 795 -1.39 -3.55 14.38
CA GLY A 795 -1.13 -4.96 14.63
C GLY A 795 -2.40 -5.77 14.84
N PHE A 796 -2.47 -6.96 14.27
CA PHE A 796 -3.52 -7.93 14.54
C PHE A 796 -2.94 -9.12 15.32
N GLY A 797 -3.71 -9.67 16.25
CA GLY A 797 -3.33 -10.89 16.96
C GLY A 797 -4.50 -11.79 17.28
N GLN A 798 -4.28 -13.10 17.12
CA GLN A 798 -5.16 -14.18 17.53
C GLN A 798 -4.54 -14.97 18.68
N LYS A 799 -5.35 -15.24 19.69
CA LYS A 799 -5.02 -16.13 20.79
C LYS A 799 -6.14 -17.12 21.03
N GLU A 800 -5.79 -18.34 21.41
CA GLU A 800 -6.73 -19.38 21.83
C GLU A 800 -6.51 -19.73 23.29
N MET A 801 -7.48 -20.40 23.91
CA MET A 801 -7.37 -20.99 25.23
C MET A 801 -7.12 -22.50 25.09
N ASN A 802 -6.02 -22.98 25.66
CA ASN A 802 -5.72 -24.41 25.65
C ASN A 802 -6.54 -25.18 26.71
N ALA A 803 -6.44 -26.52 26.71
CA ALA A 803 -7.14 -27.39 27.66
C ALA A 803 -6.81 -27.10 29.14
N ALA A 804 -5.66 -26.47 29.43
CA ALA A 804 -5.27 -26.06 30.78
C ALA A 804 -5.78 -24.65 31.15
N GLY A 805 -6.61 -24.02 30.31
CA GLY A 805 -7.15 -22.68 30.52
C GLY A 805 -6.14 -21.55 30.25
N LYS A 806 -4.97 -21.85 29.69
CA LYS A 806 -3.93 -20.85 29.39
C LYS A 806 -4.10 -20.29 27.98
N SER A 807 -3.94 -18.97 27.84
CA SER A 807 -3.93 -18.31 26.53
C SER A 807 -2.65 -18.63 25.75
N VAL A 808 -2.79 -19.07 24.50
CA VAL A 808 -1.73 -19.42 23.56
C VAL A 808 -1.82 -18.50 22.35
N TRP A 809 -0.69 -17.98 21.90
CA TRP A 809 -0.60 -17.18 20.68
C TRP A 809 -0.65 -18.09 19.44
N ILE A 810 -1.52 -17.76 18.49
CA ILE A 810 -1.68 -18.53 17.25
C ILE A 810 -0.99 -17.84 16.09
N GLY A 811 -1.23 -16.54 15.93
CA GLY A 811 -0.71 -15.79 14.80
C GLY A 811 -1.15 -14.34 14.81
N GLY A 812 -0.58 -13.57 13.89
CA GLY A 812 -0.86 -12.15 13.76
C GLY A 812 -0.06 -11.53 12.62
N ALA A 813 -0.27 -10.25 12.41
CA ALA A 813 0.47 -9.44 11.45
C ALA A 813 0.67 -8.04 12.01
N ASN A 814 1.74 -7.36 11.61
CA ASN A 814 1.94 -5.95 11.87
C ASN A 814 2.20 -5.24 10.54
N VAL A 815 1.72 -4.01 10.43
CA VAL A 815 2.06 -3.09 9.34
C VAL A 815 2.47 -1.76 9.95
N VAL A 816 3.58 -1.19 9.49
CA VAL A 816 4.11 0.08 9.99
C VAL A 816 3.06 1.17 9.78
N ASP A 817 2.75 1.90 10.85
CA ASP A 817 1.78 2.97 10.79
C ASP A 817 1.97 3.92 11.98
N GLU A 818 2.13 5.20 11.71
CA GLU A 818 2.31 6.30 12.67
C GLU A 818 1.03 7.11 12.88
N SER A 819 -0.13 6.69 12.35
CA SER A 819 -1.37 7.46 12.49
C SER A 819 -1.79 7.67 13.94
N THR A 820 -2.34 8.85 14.21
CA THR A 820 -2.88 9.27 15.52
C THR A 820 -4.41 9.33 15.54
N SER A 821 -5.05 9.10 14.39
CA SER A 821 -6.50 8.99 14.23
C SER A 821 -6.82 7.98 13.14
N GLY A 822 -8.02 7.41 13.18
CA GLY A 822 -8.42 6.36 12.26
C GLY A 822 -9.66 5.58 12.68
N ARG A 823 -9.88 4.45 12.01
CA ARG A 823 -10.91 3.46 12.33
C ARG A 823 -10.31 2.06 12.36
N LEU A 824 -10.57 1.33 13.44
CA LEU A 824 -10.26 -0.09 13.58
C LEU A 824 -11.53 -0.90 13.26
N ARG A 825 -11.41 -1.93 12.43
CA ARG A 825 -12.56 -2.74 12.00
C ARG A 825 -12.24 -4.23 12.02
N LEU A 826 -13.15 -5.01 12.58
CA LEU A 826 -13.12 -6.47 12.60
C LEU A 826 -14.38 -6.99 11.89
N VAL A 827 -14.19 -7.87 10.92
CA VAL A 827 -15.30 -8.45 10.14
C VAL A 827 -15.21 -9.95 10.20
N ARG A 828 -16.31 -10.64 10.53
CA ARG A 828 -16.43 -12.09 10.38
C ARG A 828 -17.30 -12.44 9.17
N ARG A 829 -16.80 -13.36 8.35
CA ARG A 829 -17.56 -14.05 7.30
C ARG A 829 -17.32 -15.55 7.42
N ALA A 830 -18.38 -16.29 7.75
CA ALA A 830 -18.30 -17.69 8.11
C ALA A 830 -17.23 -17.93 9.20
N ASN A 831 -16.16 -18.66 8.87
CA ASN A 831 -15.06 -18.96 9.78
C ASN A 831 -13.87 -18.01 9.64
N GLN A 832 -13.94 -16.98 8.79
CA GLN A 832 -12.84 -16.03 8.58
C GLN A 832 -13.07 -14.72 9.31
N ILE A 833 -12.03 -14.22 9.98
CA ILE A 833 -11.99 -12.89 10.58
C ILE A 833 -10.95 -12.03 9.87
N TYR A 834 -11.38 -10.86 9.43
CA TYR A 834 -10.56 -9.85 8.77
C TYR A 834 -10.26 -8.72 9.76
N GLY A 835 -9.00 -8.31 9.86
CA GLY A 835 -8.58 -7.09 10.54
C GLY A 835 -8.33 -5.98 9.53
N LEU A 836 -9.08 -4.88 9.62
CA LEU A 836 -8.98 -3.75 8.70
C LEU A 836 -8.74 -2.42 9.43
N HIS A 837 -7.98 -1.54 8.79
CA HIS A 837 -7.69 -0.21 9.32
C HIS A 837 -7.91 0.87 8.26
N ALA A 838 -8.45 2.01 8.66
CA ALA A 838 -8.50 3.22 7.84
C ALA A 838 -7.82 4.38 8.60
N VAL A 839 -6.95 5.11 7.91
CA VAL A 839 -6.20 6.24 8.51
C VAL A 839 -7.05 7.50 8.54
N GLY A 840 -7.09 8.17 9.69
CA GLY A 840 -7.83 9.41 9.89
C GLY A 840 -9.31 9.26 9.56
N ASP A 841 -9.80 10.15 8.71
CA ASP A 841 -11.18 10.20 8.20
C ASP A 841 -11.36 9.44 6.87
N SER A 842 -10.33 8.73 6.39
CA SER A 842 -10.38 8.09 5.09
C SER A 842 -11.53 7.05 5.02
N PRO A 843 -12.37 7.07 3.97
CA PRO A 843 -13.33 6.00 3.69
C PRO A 843 -12.66 4.66 3.33
N SER A 844 -11.38 4.70 3.00
CA SER A 844 -10.61 3.60 2.44
C SER A 844 -10.02 2.71 3.54
N PHE A 845 -10.53 1.48 3.66
CA PHE A 845 -9.94 0.48 4.55
C PHE A 845 -8.84 -0.31 3.84
N ARG A 846 -7.72 -0.54 4.52
CA ARG A 846 -6.72 -1.55 4.17
C ARG A 846 -6.93 -2.81 4.99
N VAL A 847 -6.65 -3.97 4.40
CA VAL A 847 -6.66 -5.26 5.11
C VAL A 847 -5.29 -5.47 5.73
N VAL A 848 -5.24 -5.62 7.05
CA VAL A 848 -4.00 -5.89 7.79
C VAL A 848 -3.68 -7.38 7.76
N THR A 849 -4.68 -8.23 8.01
CA THR A 849 -4.58 -9.68 7.89
C THR A 849 -5.96 -10.34 7.93
N THR A 850 -6.01 -11.63 7.61
CA THR A 850 -7.17 -12.51 7.76
C THR A 850 -6.76 -13.76 8.53
N THR A 851 -7.62 -14.26 9.41
CA THR A 851 -7.41 -15.53 10.11
C THR A 851 -8.67 -16.38 10.13
N THR A 852 -8.52 -17.67 10.44
CA THR A 852 -9.63 -18.61 10.59
C THR A 852 -9.91 -18.87 12.07
N VAL A 853 -11.19 -18.89 12.45
CA VAL A 853 -11.66 -19.19 13.82
C VAL A 853 -12.84 -20.17 13.78
N PRO A 854 -13.01 -21.04 14.78
CA PRO A 854 -14.23 -21.82 14.95
C PRO A 854 -15.46 -20.94 15.18
N PRO A 855 -16.67 -21.40 14.80
CA PRO A 855 -17.90 -20.66 15.00
C PRO A 855 -18.23 -20.49 16.49
N GLY A 856 -18.85 -19.37 16.83
CA GLY A 856 -19.31 -19.04 18.19
C GLY A 856 -19.67 -17.56 18.30
N PRO A 857 -20.59 -17.14 19.18
CA PRO A 857 -20.92 -15.72 19.34
C PRO A 857 -19.79 -14.94 20.01
N ILE A 858 -19.80 -13.61 19.88
CA ILE A 858 -19.11 -12.74 20.82
C ILE A 858 -19.93 -12.74 22.11
N GLY A 859 -19.34 -13.28 23.18
CA GLY A 859 -20.01 -13.37 24.48
C GLY A 859 -20.20 -12.00 25.15
N VAL A 860 -20.91 -11.99 26.28
CA VAL A 860 -21.14 -10.78 27.09
C VAL A 860 -19.81 -10.13 27.48
N GLN A 861 -19.68 -8.81 27.31
CA GLN A 861 -18.43 -8.06 27.52
C GLN A 861 -17.26 -8.53 26.62
N GLY A 862 -17.55 -9.35 25.60
CA GLY A 862 -16.57 -9.90 24.68
C GLY A 862 -16.06 -8.90 23.66
N LEU A 863 -16.85 -7.88 23.30
CA LEU A 863 -16.43 -6.74 22.48
C LEU A 863 -15.80 -5.66 23.37
N GLN A 864 -14.51 -5.41 23.19
CA GLN A 864 -13.69 -4.58 24.07
C GLN A 864 -12.95 -3.48 23.27
N LEU A 865 -13.03 -2.24 23.75
CA LEU A 865 -12.17 -1.14 23.34
C LEU A 865 -11.04 -1.02 24.36
N VAL A 866 -9.85 -1.50 23.99
CA VAL A 866 -8.73 -1.67 24.92
C VAL A 866 -7.73 -0.53 24.83
N THR A 867 -7.05 -0.25 25.93
CA THR A 867 -5.82 0.54 25.95
C THR A 867 -4.76 -0.26 26.68
N GLU A 868 -3.56 -0.33 26.13
CA GLU A 868 -2.39 -1.04 26.65
C GLU A 868 -1.30 -0.03 26.99
N VAL A 869 -0.60 -0.23 28.11
CA VAL A 869 0.43 0.69 28.61
C VAL A 869 1.53 -0.12 29.30
N GLY A 870 2.78 0.24 29.04
CA GLY A 870 3.97 -0.27 29.71
C GLY A 870 4.34 0.55 30.94
N GLN A 871 5.20 0.00 31.78
CA GLN A 871 5.66 0.66 33.01
C GLN A 871 6.31 2.01 32.71
N GLY A 872 5.88 3.07 33.41
CA GLY A 872 6.42 4.44 33.25
C GLY A 872 5.99 5.15 31.97
N LEU A 873 5.05 4.60 31.20
CA LEU A 873 4.47 5.21 30.01
C LEU A 873 2.99 5.53 30.23
N ASP A 874 2.43 6.32 29.32
CA ASP A 874 1.00 6.63 29.26
C ASP A 874 0.48 6.46 27.84
N THR A 875 -0.82 6.23 27.73
CA THR A 875 -1.54 6.25 26.45
C THR A 875 -2.85 7.00 26.64
N SER A 876 -3.18 7.85 25.68
CA SER A 876 -4.45 8.56 25.68
C SER A 876 -5.07 8.61 24.29
N VAL A 877 -6.39 8.54 24.22
CA VAL A 877 -7.16 8.46 22.97
C VAL A 877 -8.56 9.03 23.17
N THR A 878 -9.13 9.60 22.11
CA THR A 878 -10.55 9.96 22.05
C THR A 878 -11.29 8.94 21.18
N TRP A 879 -12.22 8.17 21.76
CA TRP A 879 -13.12 7.28 21.01
C TRP A 879 -14.30 8.08 20.47
N THR A 880 -14.64 7.92 19.19
CA THR A 880 -15.62 8.77 18.49
C THR A 880 -16.95 8.09 18.21
N ALA A 881 -16.93 6.88 17.63
CA ALA A 881 -18.14 6.10 17.37
C ALA A 881 -17.85 4.59 17.34
N LEU A 882 -18.86 3.78 17.70
CA LEU A 882 -18.89 2.33 17.54
C LEU A 882 -20.06 1.95 16.63
N ASP A 883 -19.81 1.21 15.55
CA ASP A 883 -20.81 0.65 14.64
C ASP A 883 -20.66 -0.88 14.66
N VAL A 884 -21.77 -1.57 14.93
CA VAL A 884 -21.86 -3.03 15.00
C VAL A 884 -23.00 -3.48 14.10
N ARG A 885 -22.69 -4.28 13.09
CA ARG A 885 -23.67 -5.00 12.28
C ARG A 885 -23.49 -6.49 12.46
N ALA A 886 -24.57 -7.26 12.56
CA ALA A 886 -24.46 -8.71 12.71
C ALA A 886 -25.72 -9.45 12.27
N ASP A 887 -25.65 -10.78 12.18
CA ASP A 887 -26.81 -11.64 11.96
C ASP A 887 -27.83 -11.51 13.10
N ARG A 888 -27.35 -11.32 14.34
CA ARG A 888 -28.18 -10.97 15.49
C ARG A 888 -27.39 -10.28 16.59
N ILE A 889 -27.96 -9.23 17.18
CA ILE A 889 -27.41 -8.49 18.33
C ILE A 889 -28.41 -8.61 19.49
N ASP A 890 -27.98 -9.20 20.61
CA ASP A 890 -28.78 -9.23 21.84
C ASP A 890 -28.26 -8.14 22.80
N PRO A 891 -29.00 -7.04 23.02
CA PRO A 891 -28.54 -5.91 23.84
C PRO A 891 -28.58 -6.19 25.35
N LEU A 892 -29.05 -7.38 25.76
CA LEU A 892 -29.17 -7.82 27.16
C LEU A 892 -30.00 -6.88 28.05
N THR A 893 -30.87 -6.12 27.42
CA THR A 893 -31.85 -5.21 28.03
C THR A 893 -33.23 -5.48 27.43
N VAL A 894 -34.23 -4.70 27.86
CA VAL A 894 -35.60 -4.77 27.32
C VAL A 894 -35.93 -3.48 26.59
N ASN A 895 -36.67 -3.60 25.47
CA ASN A 895 -37.09 -2.43 24.70
C ASN A 895 -38.14 -1.60 25.44
N ASP A 896 -39.11 -2.26 26.08
CA ASP A 896 -40.15 -1.62 26.89
C ASP A 896 -40.17 -2.25 28.30
N GLN A 897 -39.68 -1.47 29.27
CA GLN A 897 -39.64 -1.84 30.68
C GLN A 897 -41.04 -2.09 31.24
N ALA A 898 -41.98 -1.18 31.01
CA ALA A 898 -43.30 -1.22 31.60
C ALA A 898 -44.09 -2.43 31.07
N GLN A 899 -44.09 -2.60 29.75
CA GLN A 899 -44.75 -3.74 29.11
C GLN A 899 -44.15 -5.07 29.55
N THR A 900 -42.81 -5.16 29.65
CA THR A 900 -42.15 -6.39 30.10
C THR A 900 -42.51 -6.71 31.55
N ILE A 901 -42.52 -5.72 32.44
CA ILE A 901 -42.88 -5.92 33.84
C ILE A 901 -44.35 -6.33 33.98
N GLU A 902 -45.26 -5.69 33.23
CA GLU A 902 -46.67 -6.05 33.21
C GLU A 902 -46.86 -7.52 32.78
N MET A 903 -46.23 -7.92 31.67
CA MET A 903 -46.22 -9.31 31.19
C MET A 903 -45.71 -10.27 32.26
N LEU A 904 -44.55 -9.99 32.86
CA LEU A 904 -43.97 -10.84 33.90
C LEU A 904 -44.86 -10.91 35.16
N ASN A 905 -45.54 -9.82 35.52
CA ASN A 905 -46.49 -9.79 36.62
C ASN A 905 -47.73 -10.63 36.34
N SER A 906 -48.34 -10.50 35.15
CA SER A 906 -49.48 -11.32 34.74
C SER A 906 -49.15 -12.81 34.72
N LEU A 907 -47.97 -13.18 34.21
CA LEU A 907 -47.49 -14.57 34.22
C LEU A 907 -47.27 -15.10 35.65
N ARG A 908 -46.79 -14.25 36.57
CA ARG A 908 -46.59 -14.60 37.97
C ARG A 908 -47.90 -14.89 38.68
N GLU A 909 -48.95 -14.09 38.42
CA GLU A 909 -50.27 -14.22 39.04
C GLU A 909 -51.00 -15.51 38.64
N GLN A 910 -50.67 -16.07 37.48
CA GLN A 910 -51.23 -17.34 37.00
C GLN A 910 -50.57 -18.57 37.64
N LYS A 911 -49.45 -18.41 38.36
CA LYS A 911 -48.68 -19.51 38.95
C LYS A 911 -48.88 -19.59 40.45
N ARG A 912 -48.97 -20.81 40.97
CA ARG A 912 -48.96 -21.06 42.42
C ARG A 912 -47.70 -20.49 43.05
N ALA A 913 -47.87 -19.76 44.16
CA ALA A 913 -46.80 -19.18 44.93
C ALA A 913 -46.50 -20.01 46.18
N GLU A 914 -45.23 -20.31 46.41
CA GLU A 914 -44.72 -20.68 47.73
C GLU A 914 -44.13 -19.42 48.38
N LYS A 915 -44.72 -18.98 49.50
CA LYS A 915 -44.27 -17.79 50.25
C LYS A 915 -43.57 -18.23 51.53
N THR A 916 -42.34 -17.78 51.71
CA THR A 916 -41.59 -17.83 52.97
C THR A 916 -41.57 -16.43 53.57
N ASP A 917 -42.09 -16.27 54.79
CA ASP A 917 -42.20 -15.00 55.50
C ASP A 917 -41.28 -15.04 56.73
N PHE A 918 -40.07 -14.50 56.60
CA PHE A 918 -39.02 -14.57 57.62
C PHE A 918 -39.33 -13.76 58.88
N THR A 919 -40.35 -12.90 58.84
CA THR A 919 -40.88 -12.18 60.02
C THR A 919 -41.72 -13.07 60.93
N LYS A 920 -42.14 -14.25 60.43
CA LYS A 920 -43.06 -15.18 61.13
C LYS A 920 -42.46 -16.55 61.40
N GLN A 921 -41.42 -16.94 60.67
CA GLN A 921 -40.78 -18.23 60.81
C GLN A 921 -39.27 -18.13 60.60
N THR A 922 -38.53 -18.96 61.32
CA THR A 922 -37.07 -19.07 61.21
C THR A 922 -36.65 -19.69 59.88
N PRO A 923 -35.40 -19.48 59.41
CA PRO A 923 -34.91 -20.10 58.18
C PRO A 923 -35.03 -21.63 58.18
N SER A 924 -34.77 -22.29 59.32
CA SER A 924 -34.89 -23.75 59.45
C SER A 924 -36.33 -24.23 59.27
N GLU A 925 -37.32 -23.53 59.86
CA GLU A 925 -38.75 -23.83 59.67
C GLU A 925 -39.19 -23.63 58.22
N ALA A 926 -38.56 -22.68 57.52
CA ALA A 926 -38.78 -22.42 56.10
C ALA A 926 -38.05 -23.41 55.16
N GLY A 927 -37.31 -24.39 55.70
CA GLY A 927 -36.55 -25.39 54.94
C GLY A 927 -35.20 -24.89 54.40
N PHE A 928 -34.66 -23.81 54.96
CA PHE A 928 -33.31 -23.35 54.67
C PHE A 928 -32.29 -24.03 55.57
N TYR A 929 -31.12 -24.29 55.00
CA TYR A 929 -29.91 -24.58 55.74
C TYR A 929 -28.92 -23.44 55.57
N SER A 930 -28.18 -23.11 56.62
CA SER A 930 -27.15 -22.08 56.56
C SER A 930 -25.77 -22.68 56.30
N THR A 931 -24.93 -21.93 55.60
CA THR A 931 -23.48 -22.16 55.62
C THR A 931 -22.80 -20.85 56.01
N SER A 932 -21.89 -20.91 56.97
CA SER A 932 -21.30 -19.71 57.56
C SER A 932 -19.87 -19.94 57.98
N ASP A 933 -19.04 -18.91 57.84
CA ASP A 933 -17.76 -18.84 58.51
C ASP A 933 -17.94 -18.44 59.99
N GLU A 934 -16.93 -18.70 60.84
CA GLU A 934 -16.98 -18.48 62.31
C GLU A 934 -17.33 -17.03 62.73
N LEU A 935 -17.15 -16.04 61.84
CA LEU A 935 -17.43 -14.62 62.09
C LEU A 935 -18.78 -14.13 61.53
N GLY A 936 -19.64 -15.03 61.06
CA GLY A 936 -20.99 -14.73 60.62
C GLY A 936 -22.02 -14.98 61.72
N LYS A 937 -22.88 -13.99 62.00
CA LYS A 937 -23.99 -14.09 62.97
C LYS A 937 -25.33 -13.95 62.26
N MET A 938 -26.25 -14.86 62.57
CA MET A 938 -27.65 -14.80 62.16
C MET A 938 -28.53 -14.60 63.39
N VAL A 939 -29.49 -13.67 63.30
CA VAL A 939 -30.52 -13.43 64.31
C VAL A 939 -31.87 -13.41 63.61
N SER A 940 -32.83 -14.18 64.13
CA SER A 940 -34.22 -14.15 63.69
C SER A 940 -35.05 -13.41 64.73
N ASP A 941 -35.73 -12.35 64.31
CA ASP A 941 -36.59 -11.50 65.14
C ASP A 941 -37.86 -11.09 64.38
N GLY A 942 -38.64 -10.17 64.95
CA GLY A 942 -39.90 -9.71 64.34
C GLY A 942 -39.74 -8.91 63.04
N ASP A 943 -38.54 -8.40 62.75
CA ASP A 943 -38.24 -7.62 61.54
C ASP A 943 -37.72 -8.51 60.40
N GLY A 944 -37.35 -9.76 60.71
CA GLY A 944 -36.95 -10.79 59.75
C GLY A 944 -35.73 -11.58 60.21
N VAL A 945 -34.92 -11.98 59.23
CA VAL A 945 -33.65 -12.69 59.50
C VAL A 945 -32.48 -11.78 59.19
N THR A 946 -31.90 -11.22 60.24
CA THR A 946 -30.70 -10.39 60.16
C THR A 946 -29.47 -11.28 60.04
N VAL A 947 -28.71 -11.10 58.97
CA VAL A 947 -27.42 -11.74 58.75
C VAL A 947 -26.34 -10.65 58.78
N THR A 948 -25.42 -10.76 59.72
CA THR A 948 -24.25 -9.87 59.85
C THR A 948 -22.98 -10.68 59.70
N VAL A 949 -22.11 -10.24 58.81
CA VAL A 949 -20.83 -10.87 58.54
C VAL A 949 -19.74 -9.83 58.68
N GLN A 950 -18.62 -10.21 59.29
CA GLN A 950 -17.43 -9.38 59.40
C GLN A 950 -16.24 -10.13 58.81
N GLY A 951 -15.54 -9.49 57.87
CA GLY A 951 -14.34 -10.08 57.29
C GLY A 951 -13.13 -9.94 58.21
N ASP A 952 -12.16 -10.83 58.04
CA ASP A 952 -10.85 -10.75 58.70
C ASP A 952 -9.78 -10.53 57.62
N SER A 953 -8.63 -11.20 57.70
CA SER A 953 -7.65 -11.23 56.60
C SER A 953 -8.22 -11.87 55.32
N PHE A 954 -9.35 -12.56 55.41
CA PHE A 954 -10.08 -13.20 54.33
C PHE A 954 -11.52 -12.67 54.21
N LEU A 955 -12.10 -12.83 53.01
CA LEU A 955 -13.52 -12.60 52.83
C LEU A 955 -14.29 -13.63 53.65
N LYS A 956 -15.35 -13.17 54.33
CA LYS A 956 -16.26 -14.05 55.08
C LYS A 956 -17.63 -14.02 54.45
N ARG A 957 -18.35 -15.12 54.59
CA ARG A 957 -19.67 -15.30 54.02
C ARG A 957 -20.63 -15.99 54.97
N TYR A 958 -21.89 -15.62 54.81
CA TYR A 958 -23.02 -16.32 55.38
C TYR A 958 -24.07 -16.47 54.29
N SER A 959 -24.54 -17.70 54.09
CA SER A 959 -25.59 -17.98 53.11
C SER A 959 -26.71 -18.80 53.71
N LEU A 960 -27.93 -18.46 53.31
CA LEU A 960 -29.13 -19.24 53.55
C LEU A 960 -29.48 -19.92 52.23
N MET A 961 -29.44 -21.25 52.20
CA MET A 961 -29.73 -22.04 51.01
C MET A 961 -30.98 -22.90 51.21
N LYS A 962 -31.81 -22.97 50.17
CA LYS A 962 -32.99 -23.84 50.14
C LYS A 962 -33.03 -24.61 48.82
N PRO A 963 -33.01 -25.96 48.85
CA PRO A 963 -33.30 -26.76 47.67
C PRO A 963 -34.73 -26.49 47.21
N ILE A 964 -34.91 -26.34 45.90
CA ILE A 964 -36.23 -26.09 45.30
C ILE A 964 -36.42 -27.00 44.10
N SER A 965 -37.66 -27.28 43.74
CA SER A 965 -38.00 -27.91 42.48
C SER A 965 -38.95 -26.97 41.76
N SER A 966 -38.51 -26.41 40.65
CA SER A 966 -39.31 -25.50 39.82
C SER A 966 -39.52 -26.10 38.43
N ALA A 967 -40.63 -25.73 37.79
CA ALA A 967 -40.87 -25.90 36.37
C ALA A 967 -39.87 -25.08 35.54
N ALA A 968 -39.87 -25.34 34.24
CA ALA A 968 -38.97 -24.68 33.29
C ALA A 968 -39.23 -23.17 33.12
N ASP A 969 -40.35 -22.64 33.64
CA ASP A 969 -40.56 -21.19 33.75
C ASP A 969 -40.81 -20.87 35.23
N PHE A 970 -39.91 -20.11 35.86
CA PHE A 970 -39.96 -19.80 37.29
C PHE A 970 -39.88 -18.29 37.54
N ASP A 971 -40.34 -17.84 38.71
CA ASP A 971 -40.22 -16.46 39.17
C ASP A 971 -39.89 -16.46 40.67
N ILE A 972 -38.70 -15.97 41.00
CA ILE A 972 -38.14 -16.01 42.36
C ILE A 972 -37.87 -14.58 42.80
N GLN A 973 -38.52 -14.14 43.88
CA GLN A 973 -38.42 -12.79 44.42
C GLN A 973 -38.07 -12.83 45.91
N THR A 974 -37.14 -11.99 46.35
CA THR A 974 -36.81 -11.79 47.76
C THR A 974 -36.92 -10.32 48.14
N GLU A 975 -37.45 -10.04 49.32
CA GLU A 975 -37.55 -8.72 49.95
C GLU A 975 -36.56 -8.66 51.12
N PHE A 976 -35.81 -7.57 51.23
CA PHE A 976 -34.75 -7.39 52.22
C PHE A 976 -34.51 -5.92 52.57
N GLU A 977 -33.69 -5.69 53.59
CA GLU A 977 -33.20 -4.36 53.97
C GLU A 977 -31.69 -4.41 54.21
N ILE A 978 -30.96 -3.43 53.68
CA ILE A 978 -29.51 -3.32 53.89
C ILE A 978 -29.24 -2.45 55.12
N LEU A 979 -28.76 -3.05 56.21
CA LEU A 979 -28.41 -2.32 57.44
C LEU A 979 -27.03 -1.68 57.33
N ARG A 980 -26.07 -2.42 56.75
CA ARG A 980 -24.69 -1.95 56.58
C ARG A 980 -24.03 -2.65 55.42
N LEU A 981 -23.39 -1.88 54.54
CA LEU A 981 -22.52 -2.42 53.50
C LEU A 981 -21.28 -1.54 53.41
N ASP A 982 -20.19 -2.00 54.02
CA ASP A 982 -18.92 -1.26 54.02
C ASP A 982 -18.33 -1.18 52.60
N ARG A 983 -17.62 -0.08 52.32
CA ARG A 983 -17.00 0.18 51.01
C ARG A 983 -15.92 -0.85 50.73
N GLY A 984 -15.84 -1.32 49.48
CA GLY A 984 -14.71 -2.14 49.02
C GLY A 984 -13.42 -1.32 48.85
N TYR A 985 -12.27 -2.00 48.82
CA TYR A 985 -11.01 -1.43 48.32
C TYR A 985 -10.88 -1.62 46.81
N PRO A 986 -10.09 -0.79 46.10
CA PRO A 986 -9.63 -1.11 44.76
C PRO A 986 -8.97 -2.50 44.75
N ASP A 987 -9.34 -3.34 43.79
CA ASP A 987 -8.79 -4.68 43.56
C ASP A 987 -9.02 -5.77 44.64
N GLU A 988 -9.94 -5.53 45.60
CA GLU A 988 -10.29 -6.50 46.65
C GLU A 988 -11.72 -7.03 46.57
N ALA A 989 -11.97 -8.14 47.25
CA ALA A 989 -13.30 -8.70 47.39
C ALA A 989 -14.20 -7.75 48.21
N SER A 990 -15.23 -7.19 47.57
CA SER A 990 -16.18 -6.25 48.17
C SER A 990 -17.16 -6.93 49.12
N SER A 991 -17.71 -6.17 50.06
CA SER A 991 -18.92 -6.56 50.78
C SER A 991 -20.10 -6.63 49.80
N GLU A 992 -20.87 -7.71 49.86
CA GLU A 992 -21.92 -8.02 48.89
C GLU A 992 -23.19 -8.55 49.57
N VAL A 993 -24.34 -8.23 48.99
CA VAL A 993 -25.63 -8.89 49.30
C VAL A 993 -26.21 -9.41 48.00
N SER A 994 -26.63 -10.67 47.95
CA SER A 994 -27.07 -11.27 46.68
C SER A 994 -28.16 -12.34 46.80
N LEU A 995 -28.95 -12.42 45.73
CA LEU A 995 -29.83 -13.54 45.42
C LEU A 995 -29.16 -14.40 44.36
N GLN A 996 -28.97 -15.70 44.63
CA GLN A 996 -28.38 -16.68 43.73
C GLN A 996 -29.35 -17.84 43.48
N ILE A 997 -29.44 -18.29 42.23
CA ILE A 997 -30.25 -19.42 41.80
C ILE A 997 -29.35 -20.43 41.10
N GLN A 998 -29.32 -21.67 41.58
CA GLN A 998 -28.71 -22.78 40.85
C GLN A 998 -29.70 -23.34 39.84
N LEU A 999 -29.20 -23.59 38.64
CA LEU A 999 -29.94 -24.00 37.47
C LEU A 999 -29.45 -25.38 37.02
N ALA A 1000 -30.36 -26.19 36.49
CA ALA A 1000 -30.04 -27.46 35.87
C ALA A 1000 -30.85 -27.65 34.59
N SER A 1001 -30.23 -28.27 33.58
CA SER A 1001 -30.94 -28.68 32.36
C SER A 1001 -31.84 -29.89 32.65
N ARG A 1002 -33.05 -29.89 32.07
CA ARG A 1002 -33.98 -31.03 32.15
C ARG A 1002 -33.86 -32.00 30.96
N GLN A 1003 -33.06 -31.69 29.96
CA GLN A 1003 -32.93 -32.49 28.74
C GLN A 1003 -31.52 -33.09 28.66
N THR A 1004 -31.42 -34.36 28.25
CA THR A 1004 -30.17 -34.96 27.77
C THR A 1004 -29.92 -34.39 26.38
N VAL A 1005 -29.28 -33.23 26.30
CA VAL A 1005 -29.05 -32.53 25.03
C VAL A 1005 -27.82 -33.15 24.36
N GLU A 1006 -27.89 -33.44 23.04
CA GLU A 1006 -26.68 -33.62 22.22
C GLU A 1006 -25.84 -32.35 22.34
N ILE A 1007 -24.72 -32.45 23.05
CA ILE A 1007 -23.86 -31.31 23.35
C ILE A 1007 -23.40 -30.69 22.03
N ASN A 1008 -23.84 -29.47 21.75
CA ASN A 1008 -23.15 -28.63 20.78
C ASN A 1008 -21.82 -28.24 21.42
N ASP A 1009 -20.71 -28.80 20.93
CA ASP A 1009 -19.36 -28.69 21.51
C ASP A 1009 -18.86 -27.26 21.75
N ALA A 1010 -19.56 -26.22 21.27
CA ALA A 1010 -19.22 -24.81 21.46
C ALA A 1010 -20.05 -24.07 22.54
N ALA A 1011 -21.10 -24.67 23.10
CA ALA A 1011 -22.03 -23.97 23.99
C ALA A 1011 -21.56 -23.89 25.46
N LEU A 1012 -21.82 -22.76 26.12
CA LEU A 1012 -21.69 -22.63 27.57
C LEU A 1012 -22.85 -23.34 28.28
N ASP A 1013 -22.54 -24.20 29.26
CA ASP A 1013 -23.53 -24.87 30.10
C ASP A 1013 -23.81 -24.02 31.36
N ILE A 1014 -24.92 -23.31 31.37
CA ILE A 1014 -25.29 -22.35 32.43
C ILE A 1014 -25.93 -23.09 33.60
N PHE A 1015 -25.36 -22.90 34.80
CA PHE A 1015 -25.82 -23.56 36.01
C PHE A 1015 -26.09 -22.61 37.18
N GLU A 1016 -25.91 -21.30 37.00
CA GLU A 1016 -26.22 -20.29 38.02
C GLU A 1016 -26.63 -18.95 37.41
N ALA A 1017 -27.59 -18.28 38.05
CA ALA A 1017 -27.93 -16.88 37.83
C ALA A 1017 -27.99 -16.13 39.17
N ALA A 1018 -27.48 -14.90 39.23
CA ALA A 1018 -27.45 -14.10 40.46
C ALA A 1018 -27.65 -12.60 40.22
N ILE A 1019 -28.21 -11.91 41.22
CA ILE A 1019 -28.21 -10.44 41.35
C ILE A 1019 -27.39 -10.09 42.58
N ILE A 1020 -26.38 -9.23 42.42
CA ILE A 1020 -25.43 -8.88 43.47
C ILE A 1020 -25.41 -7.36 43.65
N LEU A 1021 -25.68 -6.87 44.86
CA LEU A 1021 -25.38 -5.51 45.27
C LEU A 1021 -24.00 -5.45 45.91
N ARG A 1022 -23.22 -4.47 45.50
CA ARG A 1022 -21.93 -4.14 46.08
C ARG A 1022 -21.78 -2.64 46.26
N ARG A 1023 -20.91 -2.23 47.17
CA ARG A 1023 -20.51 -0.82 47.35
C ARG A 1023 -19.10 -0.61 46.85
N LYS A 1024 -18.95 0.20 45.79
CA LYS A 1024 -17.66 0.54 45.19
C LYS A 1024 -16.81 1.41 46.15
N PRO A 1025 -15.48 1.50 45.92
CA PRO A 1025 -14.59 2.33 46.75
C PRO A 1025 -14.97 3.81 46.82
N ASP A 1026 -15.51 4.35 45.71
CA ASP A 1026 -16.06 5.71 45.60
C ASP A 1026 -17.33 5.93 46.45
N GLY A 1027 -17.89 4.86 47.03
CA GLY A 1027 -19.09 4.88 47.86
C GLY A 1027 -20.38 4.55 47.12
N THR A 1028 -20.34 4.43 45.79
CA THR A 1028 -21.51 4.17 44.94
C THR A 1028 -22.02 2.74 45.11
N PHE A 1029 -23.34 2.58 45.23
CA PHE A 1029 -23.99 1.26 45.21
C PHE A 1029 -24.21 0.81 43.78
N VAL A 1030 -23.89 -0.45 43.50
CA VAL A 1030 -23.96 -1.01 42.14
C VAL A 1030 -24.62 -2.39 42.16
N LEU A 1031 -25.61 -2.58 41.29
CA LEU A 1031 -26.16 -3.89 40.98
C LEU A 1031 -25.38 -4.55 39.85
N ARG A 1032 -25.12 -5.84 40.02
CA ARG A 1032 -24.35 -6.66 39.09
C ARG A 1032 -25.06 -7.99 38.85
N PRO A 1033 -25.98 -8.08 37.87
CA PRO A 1033 -26.51 -9.34 37.43
C PRO A 1033 -25.39 -10.19 36.81
N ARG A 1034 -25.40 -11.49 37.11
CA ARG A 1034 -24.32 -12.43 36.76
C ARG A 1034 -24.90 -13.78 36.40
N ILE A 1035 -24.28 -14.44 35.44
CA ILE A 1035 -24.44 -15.87 35.15
C ILE A 1035 -23.14 -16.62 35.40
N VAL A 1036 -23.24 -17.89 35.74
CA VAL A 1036 -22.09 -18.80 35.84
C VAL A 1036 -22.35 -20.01 34.95
N ALA A 1037 -21.35 -20.34 34.15
CA ALA A 1037 -21.42 -21.44 33.20
C ALA A 1037 -20.17 -22.30 33.24
N ARG A 1038 -20.26 -23.52 32.69
CA ARG A 1038 -19.10 -24.36 32.40
C ARG A 1038 -18.74 -24.26 30.92
N THR A 1039 -17.45 -24.17 30.64
CA THR A 1039 -16.92 -24.32 29.28
C THR A 1039 -17.06 -25.76 28.79
N PRO A 1040 -16.96 -26.01 27.47
CA PRO A 1040 -16.80 -27.37 26.93
C PRO A 1040 -15.62 -28.14 27.55
N THR A 1041 -14.57 -27.42 27.97
CA THR A 1041 -13.40 -27.99 28.69
C THR A 1041 -13.64 -28.23 30.18
N GLY A 1042 -14.86 -27.99 30.69
CA GLY A 1042 -15.26 -28.21 32.08
C GLY A 1042 -14.85 -27.11 33.07
N SER A 1043 -14.28 -25.99 32.59
CA SER A 1043 -13.85 -24.87 33.43
C SER A 1043 -15.02 -23.96 33.79
N THR A 1044 -15.09 -23.50 35.04
CA THR A 1044 -16.13 -22.56 35.48
C THR A 1044 -15.82 -21.15 35.01
N VAL A 1045 -16.83 -20.48 34.45
CA VAL A 1045 -16.73 -19.12 33.92
C VAL A 1045 -17.80 -18.25 34.57
N TYR A 1046 -17.37 -17.13 35.14
CA TYR A 1046 -18.24 -16.12 35.74
C TYR A 1046 -18.43 -14.97 34.76
N ARG A 1047 -19.68 -14.64 34.42
CA ARG A 1047 -20.02 -13.58 33.47
C ARG A 1047 -20.95 -12.57 34.13
N ALA A 1048 -20.40 -11.42 34.46
CA ALA A 1048 -21.25 -10.27 34.78
C ALA A 1048 -21.88 -9.75 33.49
N ILE A 1049 -23.15 -9.38 33.54
CA ILE A 1049 -23.82 -8.82 32.36
C ILE A 1049 -23.41 -7.36 32.21
N HIS A 1050 -23.64 -6.56 33.25
CA HIS A 1050 -23.19 -5.18 33.39
C HIS A 1050 -23.24 -4.75 34.87
N SER A 1051 -22.84 -3.51 35.15
CA SER A 1051 -22.76 -2.93 36.49
C SER A 1051 -23.54 -1.61 36.54
N ILE A 1052 -24.75 -1.61 37.09
CA ILE A 1052 -25.64 -0.43 37.12
C ILE A 1052 -25.57 0.29 38.47
N PRO A 1053 -25.30 1.62 38.52
CA PRO A 1053 -25.44 2.41 39.75
C PRO A 1053 -26.89 2.45 40.23
N VAL A 1054 -27.09 2.26 41.54
CA VAL A 1054 -28.41 2.32 42.19
C VAL A 1054 -28.36 3.12 43.49
N THR A 1055 -29.52 3.46 44.07
CA THR A 1055 -29.55 4.16 45.36
C THR A 1055 -29.49 3.17 46.52
N MET A 1056 -30.54 2.38 46.70
CA MET A 1056 -30.61 1.32 47.71
C MET A 1056 -31.75 0.35 47.34
N PRO A 1057 -31.45 -0.89 46.92
CA PRO A 1057 -32.50 -1.85 46.63
C PRO A 1057 -33.09 -2.46 47.90
N ASP A 1058 -34.38 -2.79 47.88
CA ASP A 1058 -35.07 -3.56 48.93
C ASP A 1058 -35.69 -4.88 48.41
N GLN A 1059 -35.57 -5.13 47.11
CA GLN A 1059 -36.09 -6.34 46.48
C GLN A 1059 -35.20 -6.79 45.32
N TYR A 1060 -35.01 -8.11 45.19
CA TYR A 1060 -34.49 -8.75 43.98
C TYR A 1060 -35.51 -9.73 43.43
N ARG A 1061 -35.55 -9.84 42.10
CA ARG A 1061 -36.39 -10.82 41.40
C ARG A 1061 -35.66 -11.35 40.18
N ILE A 1062 -35.62 -12.68 40.03
CA ILE A 1062 -35.09 -13.35 38.84
C ILE A 1062 -36.20 -14.22 38.27
N VAL A 1063 -36.49 -14.04 36.99
CA VAL A 1063 -37.56 -14.74 36.28
C VAL A 1063 -36.96 -15.46 35.09
N GLN A 1064 -37.33 -16.73 34.89
CA GLN A 1064 -37.16 -17.39 33.61
C GLN A 1064 -38.52 -17.51 32.94
N HIS A 1065 -38.63 -16.97 31.74
CA HIS A 1065 -39.78 -17.20 30.88
C HIS A 1065 -39.30 -17.54 29.48
N GLU A 1066 -39.86 -18.63 28.94
CA GLU A 1066 -39.45 -19.23 27.68
C GLU A 1066 -37.97 -19.62 27.72
N ARG A 1067 -37.10 -18.83 27.09
CA ARG A 1067 -35.65 -19.04 27.08
C ARG A 1067 -34.91 -17.74 27.42
N THR A 1068 -35.49 -16.91 28.29
CA THR A 1068 -34.87 -15.66 28.72
C THR A 1068 -34.90 -15.58 30.23
N LEU A 1069 -33.74 -15.28 30.82
CA LEU A 1069 -33.64 -14.83 32.20
C LEU A 1069 -33.85 -13.32 32.24
N TYR A 1070 -34.69 -12.87 33.16
CA TYR A 1070 -34.92 -11.47 33.48
C TYR A 1070 -34.43 -11.22 34.90
N PHE A 1071 -33.64 -10.17 35.07
CA PHE A 1071 -33.13 -9.73 36.36
C PHE A 1071 -33.82 -8.42 36.71
N LEU A 1072 -34.50 -8.36 37.86
CA LEU A 1072 -35.27 -7.20 38.29
C LEU A 1072 -34.97 -6.81 39.74
N TYR A 1073 -35.24 -5.56 40.08
CA TYR A 1073 -35.15 -5.03 41.43
C TYR A 1073 -36.18 -3.91 41.67
N SER A 1074 -36.41 -3.53 42.93
CA SER A 1074 -37.03 -2.26 43.33
C SER A 1074 -36.11 -1.47 44.25
N GLU A 1075 -36.24 -0.15 44.22
CA GLU A 1075 -35.58 0.75 45.17
C GLU A 1075 -36.38 0.80 46.48
N ALA A 1076 -35.68 1.01 47.59
CA ALA A 1076 -36.26 1.12 48.93
C ALA A 1076 -37.46 2.07 48.97
N GLY A 1077 -38.63 1.53 49.31
CA GLY A 1077 -39.88 2.31 49.43
C GLY A 1077 -40.56 2.64 48.10
N SER A 1078 -40.07 2.14 46.97
CA SER A 1078 -40.74 2.25 45.66
C SER A 1078 -41.56 0.99 45.36
N PRO A 1079 -42.82 1.13 44.91
CA PRO A 1079 -43.59 -0.01 44.41
C PRO A 1079 -43.17 -0.45 43.00
N GLU A 1080 -42.33 0.32 42.32
CA GLU A 1080 -41.95 0.08 40.92
C GLU A 1080 -40.75 -0.87 40.82
N SER A 1081 -40.95 -2.01 40.15
CA SER A 1081 -39.85 -2.86 39.70
C SER A 1081 -39.16 -2.28 38.47
N LYS A 1082 -37.88 -2.61 38.27
CA LYS A 1082 -37.11 -2.30 37.06
C LYS A 1082 -36.39 -3.55 36.57
N VAL A 1083 -36.44 -3.82 35.27
CA VAL A 1083 -35.60 -4.85 34.64
C VAL A 1083 -34.20 -4.28 34.45
N ILE A 1084 -33.21 -4.86 35.12
CA ILE A 1084 -31.82 -4.43 35.00
C ILE A 1084 -31.12 -5.13 33.84
N ALA A 1085 -31.36 -6.42 33.64
CA ALA A 1085 -30.72 -7.19 32.59
C ALA A 1085 -31.64 -8.30 32.07
N THR A 1086 -31.35 -8.73 30.85
CA THR A 1086 -31.85 -9.99 30.28
C THR A 1086 -30.69 -10.89 29.87
N TYR A 1087 -30.94 -12.19 29.81
CA TYR A 1087 -29.98 -13.14 29.27
C TYR A 1087 -30.68 -14.28 28.52
N PRO A 1088 -30.43 -14.45 27.22
CA PRO A 1088 -31.05 -15.53 26.44
C PRO A 1088 -30.34 -16.87 26.71
N LEU A 1089 -31.13 -17.92 26.87
CA LEU A 1089 -30.71 -19.29 27.13
C LEU A 1089 -30.85 -20.13 25.86
N GLN A 1090 -29.95 -21.10 25.68
CA GLN A 1090 -30.06 -22.04 24.57
C GLN A 1090 -31.25 -23.00 24.72
N HIS A 1091 -31.52 -23.42 25.95
CA HIS A 1091 -32.61 -24.30 26.33
C HIS A 1091 -33.18 -23.86 27.67
N LYS A 1092 -34.39 -24.33 28.00
CA LYS A 1092 -35.00 -23.99 29.29
C LYS A 1092 -34.26 -24.70 30.43
N LEU A 1093 -33.97 -23.95 31.48
CA LEU A 1093 -33.38 -24.47 32.73
C LEU A 1093 -34.42 -24.54 33.83
N SER A 1094 -34.19 -25.37 34.85
CA SER A 1094 -34.99 -25.38 36.07
C SER A 1094 -34.16 -24.91 37.25
N ALA A 1095 -34.75 -24.07 38.09
CA ALA A 1095 -34.14 -23.69 39.36
C ALA A 1095 -34.22 -24.88 40.34
N THR A 1096 -33.06 -25.29 40.86
CA THR A 1096 -32.88 -26.43 41.76
C THR A 1096 -32.49 -26.01 43.18
N LYS A 1097 -31.98 -24.79 43.34
CA LYS A 1097 -31.63 -24.22 44.64
C LYS A 1097 -31.70 -22.70 44.59
N VAL A 1098 -32.20 -22.09 45.67
CA VAL A 1098 -32.12 -20.65 45.90
C VAL A 1098 -31.18 -20.38 47.08
N GLY A 1099 -30.38 -19.32 46.97
CA GLY A 1099 -29.43 -18.88 47.98
C GLY A 1099 -29.54 -17.38 48.23
N LEU A 1100 -29.62 -17.00 49.51
CA LEU A 1100 -29.54 -15.62 49.99
C LEU A 1100 -28.18 -15.44 50.67
N TRP A 1101 -27.36 -14.52 50.16
CA TRP A 1101 -25.96 -14.41 50.56
C TRP A 1101 -25.63 -13.03 51.08
N VAL A 1102 -24.84 -12.99 52.15
CA VAL A 1102 -24.17 -11.80 52.67
C VAL A 1102 -22.68 -12.11 52.76
N ASN A 1103 -21.87 -11.33 52.05
CA ASN A 1103 -20.42 -11.43 52.08
C ASN A 1103 -19.86 -10.15 52.68
N ALA A 1104 -18.87 -10.27 53.56
CA ALA A 1104 -18.11 -9.13 54.05
C ALA A 1104 -16.70 -9.17 53.47
N GLY A 1105 -16.27 -8.03 52.90
CA GLY A 1105 -14.92 -7.87 52.41
C GLY A 1105 -13.87 -8.01 53.53
N ARG A 1106 -12.60 -8.12 53.16
CA ARG A 1106 -11.48 -8.24 54.11
C ARG A 1106 -11.34 -7.02 55.03
N GLU A 1107 -10.43 -7.12 56.00
CA GLU A 1107 -9.99 -6.06 56.91
C GLU A 1107 -11.10 -5.49 57.80
N GLN A 1108 -11.80 -6.37 58.53
CA GLN A 1108 -12.81 -5.97 59.52
C GLN A 1108 -14.02 -5.23 58.91
N ARG A 1109 -14.19 -5.26 57.59
CA ARG A 1109 -15.38 -4.73 56.92
C ARG A 1109 -16.59 -5.55 57.33
N VAL A 1110 -17.72 -4.88 57.43
CA VAL A 1110 -18.99 -5.46 57.83
C VAL A 1110 -20.01 -5.38 56.70
N ALA A 1111 -20.76 -6.46 56.53
CA ALA A 1111 -21.96 -6.51 55.71
C ALA A 1111 -23.11 -7.03 56.57
N SER A 1112 -24.26 -6.35 56.53
CA SER A 1112 -25.43 -6.71 57.31
C SER A 1112 -26.71 -6.43 56.51
N ALA A 1113 -27.58 -7.43 56.42
CA ALA A 1113 -28.86 -7.34 55.74
C ALA A 1113 -29.94 -8.13 56.49
N VAL A 1114 -31.18 -7.65 56.43
CA VAL A 1114 -32.37 -8.32 56.97
C VAL A 1114 -33.15 -8.93 55.83
N TRP A 1115 -33.31 -10.25 55.79
CA TRP A 1115 -34.19 -10.94 54.85
C TRP A 1115 -35.60 -10.97 55.42
N LYS A 1116 -36.58 -10.44 54.69
CA LYS A 1116 -37.98 -10.29 55.15
C LYS A 1116 -38.89 -11.35 54.53
N GLN A 1117 -38.76 -11.56 53.23
CA GLN A 1117 -39.65 -12.47 52.51
C GLN A 1117 -38.99 -13.10 51.29
N LEU A 1118 -39.33 -14.36 50.97
CA LEU A 1118 -39.04 -15.01 49.68
C LEU A 1118 -40.34 -15.55 49.06
N ARG A 1119 -40.54 -15.31 47.77
CA ARG A 1119 -41.66 -15.84 46.96
C ARG A 1119 -41.09 -16.67 45.82
N LEU A 1120 -41.62 -17.88 45.64
CA LEU A 1120 -41.27 -18.80 44.55
C LEU A 1120 -42.54 -19.11 43.75
N HIS A 1121 -42.58 -18.77 42.48
CA HIS A 1121 -43.67 -19.14 41.57
C HIS A 1121 -43.17 -20.10 40.50
N GLY A 1122 -43.99 -21.10 40.18
CA GLY A 1122 -43.66 -22.14 39.20
C GLY A 1122 -43.16 -23.45 39.81
N THR A 1123 -43.56 -23.80 41.03
CA THR A 1123 -43.39 -25.15 41.59
C THR A 1123 -44.26 -26.15 40.82
N PRO A 1124 -43.75 -27.34 40.45
CA PRO A 1124 -44.54 -28.34 39.74
C PRO A 1124 -45.69 -28.84 40.62
N ASP A 1125 -46.89 -29.01 40.05
CA ASP A 1125 -48.03 -29.56 40.77
C ASP A 1125 -47.72 -31.00 41.24
N LEU A 1126 -47.71 -31.18 42.56
CA LEU A 1126 -47.58 -32.50 43.21
C LEU A 1126 -48.63 -33.52 42.70
N LEU A 1127 -49.74 -33.06 42.11
CA LEU A 1127 -50.81 -33.90 41.57
C LEU A 1127 -50.52 -34.49 40.18
N GLN A 1128 -49.57 -33.95 39.39
CA GLN A 1128 -49.20 -34.57 38.10
C GLN A 1128 -48.17 -35.70 38.24
N GLY A 1129 -47.32 -35.67 39.27
CA GLY A 1129 -46.33 -36.73 39.53
C GLY A 1129 -46.96 -38.06 39.97
N VAL A 1130 -48.13 -38.01 40.62
CA VAL A 1130 -48.85 -39.22 41.06
C VAL A 1130 -49.51 -39.95 39.88
N PHE A 1131 -49.92 -39.24 38.83
CA PHE A 1131 -50.50 -39.88 37.64
C PHE A 1131 -49.47 -40.52 36.71
N GLN A 1132 -48.21 -40.06 36.70
CA GLN A 1132 -47.14 -40.73 35.94
C GLN A 1132 -46.57 -41.96 36.67
N PHE A 1133 -46.67 -42.03 37.99
CA PHE A 1133 -46.20 -43.20 38.76
C PHE A 1133 -47.14 -44.41 38.67
N LEU A 1134 -48.42 -44.21 38.33
CA LEU A 1134 -49.41 -45.30 38.21
C LEU A 1134 -49.43 -46.00 36.83
N HIS A 1135 -48.71 -45.49 35.82
CA HIS A 1135 -48.64 -46.12 34.49
C HIS A 1135 -47.36 -46.94 34.23
N ALA A 1136 -46.45 -47.04 35.20
CA ALA A 1136 -45.22 -47.82 35.10
C ALA A 1136 -45.18 -48.94 36.15
N LEU A 1137 -46.18 -49.82 36.13
CA LEU A 1137 -46.05 -51.16 36.72
C LEU A 1137 -45.93 -52.18 35.58
N PRO A 1138 -44.83 -52.95 35.51
CA PRO A 1138 -44.71 -54.02 34.54
C PRO A 1138 -45.58 -55.21 34.97
N THR A 1139 -46.58 -55.55 34.17
CA THR A 1139 -47.21 -56.88 34.24
C THR A 1139 -46.35 -57.89 33.48
N GLN A 1140 -45.88 -58.91 34.19
CA GLN A 1140 -45.57 -60.23 33.62
C GLN A 1140 -45.94 -61.32 34.64
N PRO A 1141 -46.34 -62.53 34.19
CA PRO A 1141 -46.88 -62.93 32.89
C PRO A 1141 -48.42 -62.83 32.83
#